data_AF-A0A524QVJ7-F1
#
_entry.id   AF-A0A524QVJ7-F1
#
_cell.length_a   1.000
_cell.length_b   1.000
_cell.length_c   1.000
_cell.angle_alpha   90.00
_cell.angle_beta   90.00
_cell.angle_gamma   90.00
#
_symmetry.space_group_name_H-M   'P 1'
#
loop_
_entity.id
_entity.type
_entity.pdbx_description
1 polymer ?
#
loop_
_entity_poly.entity_id
_entity_poly.type
_entity_poly.pdbx_seq_one_letter_code
_entity_poly.pdbx_strand_id
1 'polypeptide(L)'
;MRKLTVLILALLYVVSLAAVSVFAANATRVGNNQAHMVPIESRQQPLIDGGTEASASAIGSKPSPIPTAMGYFMSPGIQLGLTAYDLFHNMRMARQVEQGADGRVHFVWTFAAFPFDAGTRRVYYTTYTDAVGLDNETYSVSDAEPTQTPERFCTVDVFNNRALVVAHYGAGFASAALDIASNGRTFTKVNPPADVINCENIGCGTVFQPYIWPVACADQDGTGKLVVHIAASEGATAGGSWSAIAYFRGLSSGVIMEDGMYGTCGMFVDSCQATGYAIAADPNSDRVVIVYPKGRQANRDNNDLAYRLSTDMGATWGGIVDLTHYATDAMERVAGDMSVLFTSDGYFHILYVATPYDSVAGLVSDQESKLWHWSSGEPTKRSLVLDANTSDDACNTAAFEYNISKVTLTQCINTEMDPDDTLLYAVYSRQLGTTADPDCSDLQYFNQEVFLSPSSTMGETWGAPVNLTNTKTNGCLDGACADDGSSSSARYVKDSLRIEYMEDLAAGSNVGNESSASTQNPVRFISYSCIDMADYRIMTCTPSAVKYPNIHAVKNASKTQDLVLTNGGNQPIDWTAALLGGTPNAPVSVVLSGNVPAGYTNSATITATVGPLSTEGLFHNTIRFTYDGGAKSFDVPIDFYVFDSWFLPQNVPLRTSTNRMAVNQTSQAAVDVSASSFSYFANTTEDFITDGSMIMGNAVGNLSWKIFEGGQGDPTPSNNYGRLYALSVTTIDSTTFPSYRIATAIGTNRDSTVGFDVAWYAPKHIDSADFYIGHFELYQGTNTTASASGLTIAYAVDWDVPADSSTSDNTVVLDASRQMIALQGTGTGLPGTTPITRTQGFGATAVYREDKVAIIGGFAWGNNEQVYGQGGYRVDSTWKYLELTTGYGSLWNDSVEDLSTVMIVAKDYDVTPTSRLVFDVVLAAKRAQDNPAELAGLNLAVDKAKKFICDHIAVGSPFCSGCEECGDANGDGGIDISDAVFLISYIFSGGGAPGDCNYPNGKGDANGDGGVDISDAVFLIAYIFSGGGTPHCL
;
A
#
# COMPACT_ATOMS: atom_id res chain seq x y z
N MET A 1 60.56 -25.62 16.76
CA MET A 1 60.52 -25.69 15.28
C MET A 1 59.35 -24.86 14.74
N ARG A 2 59.39 -23.54 14.98
CA ARG A 2 58.27 -22.59 14.80
C ARG A 2 58.62 -21.46 13.80
N LYS A 3 59.47 -21.75 12.80
CA LYS A 3 59.87 -20.78 11.75
C LYS A 3 59.66 -21.30 10.31
N LEU A 4 58.97 -22.43 10.14
CA LEU A 4 58.63 -22.98 8.82
C LEU A 4 57.13 -22.82 8.47
N THR A 5 56.27 -22.58 9.45
CA THR A 5 54.81 -22.42 9.25
C THR A 5 54.40 -21.02 8.79
N VAL A 6 55.21 -20.00 9.07
CA VAL A 6 54.91 -18.59 8.71
C VAL A 6 55.31 -18.28 7.25
N LEU A 7 56.22 -19.05 6.65
CA LEU A 7 56.66 -18.82 5.26
C LEU A 7 55.73 -19.45 4.21
N ILE A 8 54.91 -20.43 4.59
CA ILE A 8 53.97 -21.12 3.68
C ILE A 8 52.61 -20.39 3.63
N LEU A 9 52.22 -19.70 4.70
CA LEU A 9 51.00 -18.88 4.72
C LEU A 9 51.16 -17.51 4.02
N ALA A 10 52.39 -16.99 3.91
CA ALA A 10 52.67 -15.74 3.17
C ALA A 10 52.81 -15.95 1.64
N LEU A 11 53.10 -17.17 1.17
CA LEU A 11 53.21 -17.49 -0.26
C LEU A 11 51.85 -17.77 -0.93
N LEU A 12 50.83 -18.15 -0.15
CA LEU A 12 49.46 -18.40 -0.63
C LEU A 12 48.60 -17.13 -0.70
N TYR A 13 49.06 -16.02 -0.12
CA TYR A 13 48.36 -14.72 -0.15
C TYR A 13 48.86 -13.77 -1.26
N VAL A 14 49.95 -14.11 -1.95
CA VAL A 14 50.57 -13.29 -3.01
C VAL A 14 50.21 -13.77 -4.43
N VAL A 15 49.51 -14.91 -4.56
CA VAL A 15 49.07 -15.47 -5.86
C VAL A 15 47.62 -15.10 -6.20
N SER A 16 46.89 -14.42 -5.31
CA SER A 16 45.49 -14.01 -5.52
C SER A 16 45.28 -12.53 -5.90
N LEU A 17 46.33 -11.77 -6.24
CA LEU A 17 46.23 -10.31 -6.47
C LEU A 17 46.94 -9.79 -7.74
N ALA A 18 47.02 -10.60 -8.80
CA ALA A 18 47.50 -10.11 -10.10
C ALA A 18 46.86 -10.86 -11.28
N ALA A 19 45.63 -10.48 -11.65
CA ALA A 19 45.17 -10.43 -13.05
C ALA A 19 43.72 -9.91 -13.13
N VAL A 20 43.55 -8.59 -13.02
CA VAL A 20 42.44 -7.87 -13.65
C VAL A 20 43.06 -6.87 -14.64
N SER A 21 42.49 -6.87 -15.84
CA SER A 21 42.47 -5.82 -16.87
C SER A 21 43.54 -5.81 -17.98
N VAL A 22 43.01 -5.78 -19.22
CA VAL A 22 43.33 -4.86 -20.34
C VAL A 22 43.84 -5.44 -21.67
N PHE A 23 42.89 -5.44 -22.63
CA PHE A 23 42.95 -5.02 -24.05
C PHE A 23 43.52 -5.93 -25.16
N ALA A 24 42.57 -6.42 -25.97
CA ALA A 24 42.39 -6.20 -27.41
C ALA A 24 43.55 -6.42 -28.39
N ALA A 25 43.35 -7.35 -29.34
CA ALA A 25 43.90 -7.23 -30.69
C ALA A 25 43.09 -8.00 -31.75
N ASN A 26 42.49 -7.22 -32.65
CA ASN A 26 42.25 -7.47 -34.09
C ASN A 26 41.28 -8.56 -34.56
N ALA A 27 40.11 -8.05 -34.98
CA ALA A 27 39.31 -8.59 -36.07
C ALA A 27 40.00 -8.40 -37.45
N THR A 28 39.97 -9.43 -38.29
CA THR A 28 40.07 -9.31 -39.76
C THR A 28 39.03 -10.22 -40.43
N ARG A 29 38.49 -9.70 -41.53
CA ARG A 29 37.29 -10.11 -42.30
C ARG A 29 37.46 -11.37 -43.19
N VAL A 30 36.30 -11.77 -43.75
CA VAL A 30 35.96 -12.51 -45.00
C VAL A 30 35.41 -13.91 -44.68
N GLY A 31 34.24 -14.40 -45.11
CA GLY A 31 33.17 -13.96 -46.02
C GLY A 31 32.39 -15.21 -46.50
N ASN A 32 31.09 -15.06 -46.77
CA ASN A 32 30.15 -15.95 -47.50
C ASN A 32 29.51 -17.19 -46.84
N ASN A 33 28.16 -17.13 -46.81
CA ASN A 33 27.14 -18.15 -47.15
C ASN A 33 27.37 -19.61 -46.75
N GLN A 34 26.53 -20.14 -45.85
CA GLN A 34 25.45 -21.10 -46.15
C GLN A 34 24.84 -21.67 -44.85
N ALA A 35 23.54 -21.97 -44.91
CA ALA A 35 22.72 -22.47 -43.81
C ALA A 35 23.30 -23.74 -43.17
N HIS A 36 23.45 -23.75 -41.84
CA HIS A 36 23.67 -24.97 -41.06
C HIS A 36 23.05 -24.81 -39.67
N MET A 37 22.10 -25.70 -39.33
CA MET A 37 21.70 -25.97 -37.96
C MET A 37 22.93 -26.42 -37.16
N VAL A 38 23.14 -25.83 -35.99
CA VAL A 38 24.25 -26.18 -35.08
C VAL A 38 23.65 -26.82 -33.83
N PRO A 39 23.93 -28.11 -33.53
CA PRO A 39 23.75 -28.67 -32.20
C PRO A 39 24.73 -27.95 -31.26
N ILE A 40 24.23 -27.34 -30.18
CA ILE A 40 25.10 -26.69 -29.20
C ILE A 40 25.84 -27.79 -28.43
N GLU A 41 27.13 -27.94 -28.70
CA GLU A 41 28.03 -28.76 -27.89
C GLU A 41 28.11 -28.22 -26.45
N SER A 42 28.03 -29.16 -25.52
CA SER A 42 28.09 -29.00 -24.07
C SER A 42 29.17 -28.02 -23.58
N ARG A 43 28.75 -26.90 -23.00
CA ARG A 43 29.53 -26.22 -21.97
C ARG A 43 29.07 -26.72 -20.61
N GLN A 44 29.79 -27.71 -20.07
CA GLN A 44 29.79 -27.97 -18.64
C GLN A 44 30.25 -26.71 -17.91
N GLN A 45 29.38 -26.14 -17.08
CA GLN A 45 29.73 -25.29 -15.96
C GLN A 45 29.05 -25.86 -14.70
N PRO A 46 29.66 -25.64 -13.53
CA PRO A 46 29.96 -26.69 -12.57
C PRO A 46 28.72 -27.18 -11.83
N LEU A 47 28.53 -28.51 -11.86
CA LEU A 47 27.76 -29.24 -10.87
C LEU A 47 28.26 -28.81 -9.49
N ILE A 48 27.38 -28.19 -8.70
CA ILE A 48 27.59 -28.14 -7.25
C ILE A 48 27.56 -29.60 -6.78
N ASP A 49 28.56 -29.92 -5.98
CA ASP A 49 29.02 -31.26 -5.64
C ASP A 49 27.91 -32.15 -5.09
N GLY A 50 27.94 -33.43 -5.48
CA GLY A 50 26.90 -34.41 -5.21
C GLY A 50 26.67 -34.65 -3.72
N GLY A 51 25.45 -34.35 -3.27
CA GLY A 51 24.96 -34.67 -1.94
C GLY A 51 23.45 -34.84 -1.95
N THR A 52 22.99 -36.04 -2.34
CA THR A 52 21.60 -36.53 -2.25
C THR A 52 20.53 -35.66 -2.90
N GLU A 53 20.62 -35.44 -4.21
CA GLU A 53 19.40 -35.23 -5.00
C GLU A 53 18.56 -36.51 -4.95
N ALA A 54 17.26 -36.37 -4.68
CA ALA A 54 16.34 -37.48 -4.68
C ALA A 54 16.44 -38.22 -6.02
N SER A 55 16.84 -39.49 -5.99
CA SER A 55 16.78 -40.35 -7.16
C SER A 55 15.37 -40.32 -7.73
N ALA A 56 15.22 -40.54 -9.04
CA ALA A 56 13.93 -40.69 -9.74
C ALA A 56 12.96 -41.72 -9.10
N SER A 57 13.40 -42.45 -8.07
CA SER A 57 12.60 -43.32 -7.20
C SER A 57 11.87 -42.61 -6.04
N ALA A 58 11.96 -41.28 -5.87
CA ALA A 58 11.27 -40.54 -4.79
C ALA A 58 9.90 -39.96 -5.19
N ILE A 59 9.51 -40.12 -6.46
CA ILE A 59 8.24 -39.67 -7.03
C ILE A 59 7.10 -40.49 -6.40
N GLY A 60 6.16 -39.82 -5.70
CA GLY A 60 5.02 -40.48 -5.03
C GLY A 60 5.13 -40.64 -3.50
N SER A 61 6.16 -40.08 -2.86
CA SER A 61 6.24 -39.99 -1.39
C SER A 61 6.14 -38.53 -0.93
N LYS A 62 5.57 -38.28 0.26
CA LYS A 62 5.59 -36.93 0.87
C LYS A 62 7.04 -36.41 0.83
N PRO A 63 7.33 -35.27 0.20
CA PRO A 63 8.68 -34.74 0.17
C PRO A 63 9.16 -34.61 1.61
N SER A 64 10.20 -35.36 1.95
CA SER A 64 10.87 -35.19 3.23
C SER A 64 11.72 -33.94 3.10
N PRO A 65 11.58 -32.96 4.02
CA PRO A 65 12.39 -31.76 3.98
C PRO A 65 13.87 -32.14 3.93
N ILE A 66 14.63 -31.61 2.96
CA ILE A 66 16.06 -31.94 2.83
C ILE A 66 16.86 -30.86 3.58
N PRO A 67 17.38 -31.14 4.79
CA PRO A 67 18.10 -30.13 5.55
C PRO A 67 19.46 -29.82 4.90
N THR A 68 19.72 -28.53 4.73
CA THR A 68 21.03 -28.01 4.37
C THR A 68 21.97 -28.01 5.58
N ALA A 69 23.28 -27.93 5.34
CA ALA A 69 24.28 -27.79 6.40
C ALA A 69 24.09 -26.54 7.29
N MET A 70 23.26 -25.60 6.85
CA MET A 70 22.93 -24.35 7.53
C MET A 70 21.60 -24.42 8.31
N GLY A 71 20.86 -25.54 8.24
CA GLY A 71 19.60 -25.75 8.97
C GLY A 71 18.32 -25.39 8.22
N TYR A 72 18.41 -24.91 6.97
CA TYR A 72 17.26 -24.63 6.09
C TYR A 72 16.86 -25.83 5.23
N PHE A 73 15.67 -25.83 4.64
CA PHE A 73 15.21 -26.88 3.72
C PHE A 73 15.26 -26.43 2.26
N MET A 74 15.57 -27.34 1.33
CA MET A 74 15.60 -27.05 -0.11
C MET A 74 14.27 -27.34 -0.79
N SER A 75 13.93 -26.54 -1.81
CA SER A 75 12.73 -26.72 -2.64
C SER A 75 12.68 -28.10 -3.29
N PRO A 76 11.59 -28.87 -3.08
CA PRO A 76 11.49 -30.24 -3.59
C PRO A 76 11.23 -30.33 -5.09
N GLY A 77 11.25 -31.56 -5.62
CA GLY A 77 10.95 -31.82 -7.03
C GLY A 77 12.15 -31.74 -7.96
N ILE A 78 11.90 -31.96 -9.25
CA ILE A 78 12.93 -31.91 -10.29
C ILE A 78 12.98 -30.51 -10.89
N GLN A 79 14.18 -30.05 -11.26
CA GLN A 79 14.34 -28.79 -11.97
C GLN A 79 14.06 -29.00 -13.47
N LEU A 80 13.08 -28.28 -14.00
CA LEU A 80 12.72 -28.27 -15.43
C LEU A 80 13.65 -27.36 -16.24
N GLY A 81 14.01 -26.22 -15.63
CA GLY A 81 14.78 -25.17 -16.26
C GLY A 81 15.10 -24.03 -15.29
N LEU A 82 15.43 -22.87 -15.86
CA LEU A 82 15.66 -21.63 -15.12
C LEU A 82 14.75 -20.54 -15.69
N THR A 83 14.46 -19.53 -14.88
CA THR A 83 13.78 -18.29 -15.28
C THR A 83 14.35 -17.09 -14.51
N ALA A 84 14.03 -15.89 -14.97
CA ALA A 84 14.25 -14.63 -14.24
C ALA A 84 13.13 -13.61 -14.50
N TYR A 85 12.01 -14.07 -15.09
CA TYR A 85 10.94 -13.21 -15.58
C TYR A 85 9.54 -13.77 -15.33
N ASP A 86 9.38 -15.08 -15.13
CA ASP A 86 8.06 -15.66 -14.85
C ASP A 86 7.57 -15.38 -13.43
N LEU A 87 8.38 -14.76 -12.55
CA LEU A 87 7.92 -14.30 -11.24
C LEU A 87 6.73 -13.32 -11.31
N PHE A 88 6.53 -12.69 -12.47
CA PHE A 88 5.52 -11.66 -12.68
C PHE A 88 4.33 -12.20 -13.47
N HIS A 89 3.38 -12.85 -12.79
CA HIS A 89 2.11 -13.25 -13.39
C HIS A 89 0.95 -12.27 -13.12
N ASN A 90 1.13 -11.15 -12.42
CA ASN A 90 0.03 -10.28 -11.94
C ASN A 90 -1.00 -11.08 -11.11
N MET A 91 -2.23 -10.60 -10.98
CA MET A 91 -3.35 -11.24 -10.27
C MET A 91 -3.97 -12.41 -11.07
N ARG A 92 -3.15 -13.26 -11.66
CA ARG A 92 -3.56 -14.41 -12.45
C ARG A 92 -2.49 -15.49 -12.42
N MET A 93 -2.90 -16.71 -12.74
CA MET A 93 -1.99 -17.79 -13.09
C MET A 93 -2.59 -18.62 -14.21
N ALA A 94 -2.02 -18.52 -15.41
CA ALA A 94 -2.43 -19.38 -16.52
C ALA A 94 -1.81 -20.77 -16.35
N ARG A 95 -2.40 -21.78 -16.99
CA ARG A 95 -1.86 -23.14 -16.90
C ARG A 95 -0.51 -23.21 -17.61
N GLN A 96 0.55 -23.54 -16.87
CA GLN A 96 1.91 -23.74 -17.37
C GLN A 96 2.28 -25.22 -17.50
N VAL A 97 1.52 -26.10 -16.84
CA VAL A 97 1.69 -27.55 -16.90
C VAL A 97 0.38 -28.22 -17.31
N GLU A 98 0.47 -29.17 -18.24
CA GLU A 98 -0.67 -30.01 -18.64
C GLU A 98 -0.30 -31.46 -18.96
N GLN A 99 -1.24 -32.39 -18.74
CA GLN A 99 -1.04 -33.82 -19.03
C GLN A 99 -1.86 -34.28 -20.24
N GLY A 100 -1.18 -34.84 -21.24
CA GLY A 100 -1.80 -35.48 -22.39
C GLY A 100 -2.36 -36.87 -22.08
N ALA A 101 -3.24 -37.35 -22.95
CA ALA A 101 -3.87 -38.67 -22.81
C ALA A 101 -2.89 -39.85 -22.94
N ASP A 102 -1.70 -39.63 -23.50
CA ASP A 102 -0.61 -40.61 -23.53
C ASP A 102 0.26 -40.63 -22.25
N GLY A 103 -0.12 -39.83 -21.24
CA GLY A 103 0.58 -39.70 -19.97
C GLY A 103 1.76 -38.73 -19.99
N ARG A 104 2.07 -38.12 -21.15
CA ARG A 104 3.10 -37.08 -21.26
C ARG A 104 2.65 -35.81 -20.55
N VAL A 105 3.52 -35.28 -19.71
CA VAL A 105 3.34 -33.97 -19.06
C VAL A 105 4.11 -32.95 -19.87
N HIS A 106 3.46 -31.81 -20.15
CA HIS A 106 3.93 -30.71 -20.97
C HIS A 106 4.12 -29.49 -20.08
N PHE A 107 5.26 -28.81 -20.18
CA PHE A 107 5.58 -27.64 -19.36
C PHE A 107 5.94 -26.45 -20.23
N VAL A 108 5.62 -25.25 -19.77
CA VAL A 108 5.98 -24.00 -20.44
C VAL A 108 6.33 -22.90 -19.44
N TRP A 109 7.46 -22.22 -19.68
CA TRP A 109 7.89 -21.08 -18.87
C TRP A 109 8.67 -20.08 -19.73
N THR A 110 9.02 -18.92 -19.18
CA THR A 110 9.88 -17.94 -19.85
C THR A 110 11.32 -17.95 -19.35
N PHE A 111 12.30 -17.81 -20.25
CA PHE A 111 13.72 -17.71 -19.87
C PHE A 111 14.52 -16.77 -20.77
N ALA A 112 15.57 -16.17 -20.21
CA ALA A 112 16.55 -15.32 -20.90
C ALA A 112 17.97 -15.69 -20.44
N ALA A 113 18.96 -15.58 -21.33
CA ALA A 113 20.35 -15.86 -20.98
C ALA A 113 20.90 -14.83 -19.98
N PHE A 114 21.83 -15.27 -19.11
CA PHE A 114 22.50 -14.41 -18.11
C PHE A 114 23.87 -13.93 -18.64
N PRO A 115 24.30 -12.68 -18.37
CA PRO A 115 23.58 -11.60 -17.67
C PRO A 115 22.39 -11.08 -18.48
N PHE A 116 21.36 -10.58 -17.78
CA PHE A 116 20.03 -10.37 -18.35
C PHE A 116 20.01 -9.42 -19.54
N ASP A 117 19.54 -9.94 -20.67
CA ASP A 117 19.12 -9.15 -21.82
C ASP A 117 17.65 -9.45 -22.10
N ALA A 118 16.77 -8.48 -21.81
CA ALA A 118 15.34 -8.59 -22.08
C ALA A 118 15.08 -9.00 -23.55
N GLY A 119 15.86 -8.49 -24.50
CA GLY A 119 15.75 -8.82 -25.92
C GLY A 119 16.02 -10.28 -26.29
N THR A 120 16.52 -11.08 -25.35
CA THR A 120 16.79 -12.52 -25.56
C THR A 120 15.75 -13.44 -24.91
N ARG A 121 14.74 -12.90 -24.23
CA ARG A 121 13.74 -13.74 -23.53
C ARG A 121 12.81 -14.45 -24.50
N ARG A 122 12.58 -15.73 -24.21
CA ARG A 122 11.79 -16.67 -25.02
C ARG A 122 10.88 -17.53 -24.17
N VAL A 123 9.89 -18.13 -24.80
CA VAL A 123 9.05 -19.18 -24.21
C VAL A 123 9.73 -20.53 -24.43
N TYR A 124 10.01 -21.21 -23.33
CA TYR A 124 10.64 -22.51 -23.28
C TYR A 124 9.62 -23.59 -22.97
N TYR A 125 9.89 -24.78 -23.46
CA TYR A 125 9.03 -25.93 -23.34
C TYR A 125 9.85 -27.20 -23.16
N THR A 126 9.35 -28.10 -22.32
CA THR A 126 9.87 -29.46 -22.16
C THR A 126 8.74 -30.43 -21.87
N THR A 127 9.06 -31.73 -21.82
CA THR A 127 8.10 -32.78 -21.48
C THR A 127 8.66 -33.76 -20.47
N TYR A 128 7.77 -34.45 -19.77
CA TYR A 128 8.09 -35.52 -18.83
C TYR A 128 7.17 -36.72 -19.05
N THR A 129 7.67 -37.94 -18.85
CA THR A 129 6.84 -39.14 -18.71
C THR A 129 7.39 -39.99 -17.58
N ASP A 130 6.52 -40.71 -16.84
CA ASP A 130 6.98 -41.60 -15.76
C ASP A 130 7.92 -42.72 -16.28
N ALA A 131 7.80 -43.09 -17.57
CA ALA A 131 8.61 -44.13 -18.19
C ALA A 131 10.02 -43.70 -18.61
N VAL A 132 10.20 -42.43 -19.02
CA VAL A 132 11.46 -41.92 -19.58
C VAL A 132 12.14 -40.90 -18.67
N GLY A 133 11.37 -40.23 -17.80
CA GLY A 133 11.82 -39.07 -17.04
C GLY A 133 11.63 -37.77 -17.82
N LEU A 134 12.36 -36.74 -17.40
CA LEU A 134 12.39 -35.43 -18.06
C LEU A 134 13.09 -35.56 -19.42
N ASP A 135 12.55 -34.92 -20.46
CA ASP A 135 13.23 -34.84 -21.74
C ASP A 135 14.55 -34.07 -21.60
N ASN A 136 15.63 -34.61 -22.16
CA ASN A 136 16.98 -34.04 -22.07
C ASN A 136 17.15 -32.78 -22.93
N GLU A 137 16.16 -32.44 -23.75
CA GLU A 137 16.18 -31.27 -24.64
C GLU A 137 15.08 -30.29 -24.23
N THR A 138 15.48 -29.06 -23.86
CA THR A 138 14.55 -27.93 -23.71
C THR A 138 14.46 -27.16 -25.03
N TYR A 139 13.23 -26.90 -25.49
CA TYR A 139 12.97 -26.23 -26.76
C TYR A 139 12.50 -24.80 -26.53
N SER A 140 13.00 -23.87 -27.35
CA SER A 140 12.38 -22.55 -27.50
C SER A 140 11.23 -22.67 -28.48
N VAL A 141 10.02 -22.34 -28.04
CA VAL A 141 8.80 -22.36 -28.88
C VAL A 141 8.60 -21.01 -29.59
N SER A 142 9.34 -19.99 -29.16
CA SER A 142 9.31 -18.64 -29.73
C SER A 142 10.33 -18.44 -30.88
N ASP A 143 10.04 -17.48 -31.76
CA ASP A 143 10.99 -17.02 -32.78
C ASP A 143 12.12 -16.17 -32.18
N ALA A 144 13.25 -16.08 -32.88
CA ALA A 144 14.33 -15.15 -32.56
C ALA A 144 14.06 -13.80 -33.23
N GLU A 145 13.17 -12.97 -32.66
CA GLU A 145 12.85 -11.66 -33.24
C GLU A 145 13.82 -10.55 -32.75
N PRO A 146 14.26 -9.61 -33.62
CA PRO A 146 15.20 -8.54 -33.25
C PRO A 146 14.54 -7.30 -32.63
N THR A 147 13.23 -7.31 -32.33
CA THR A 147 12.49 -6.14 -31.86
C THR A 147 12.30 -6.15 -30.34
N GLN A 148 12.40 -4.96 -29.72
CA GLN A 148 12.66 -4.71 -28.29
C GLN A 148 11.58 -5.15 -27.27
N THR A 149 10.63 -6.02 -27.63
CA THR A 149 9.51 -6.44 -26.75
C THR A 149 9.45 -7.98 -26.68
N PRO A 150 9.88 -8.60 -25.57
CA PRO A 150 10.06 -10.05 -25.52
C PRO A 150 8.79 -10.79 -25.06
N GLU A 151 8.63 -12.07 -25.39
CA GLU A 151 7.42 -12.86 -25.04
C GLU A 151 7.24 -13.06 -23.52
N ARG A 152 6.00 -13.08 -22.98
CA ARG A 152 5.65 -13.22 -21.54
C ARG A 152 4.32 -13.97 -21.33
N PHE A 153 3.98 -14.30 -20.09
CA PHE A 153 2.64 -14.76 -19.68
C PHE A 153 2.14 -15.93 -20.52
N CYS A 154 2.95 -16.98 -20.57
CA CYS A 154 2.68 -18.16 -21.38
C CYS A 154 1.62 -19.07 -20.73
N THR A 155 1.00 -19.89 -21.57
CA THR A 155 0.10 -20.97 -21.15
C THR A 155 0.23 -22.15 -22.10
N VAL A 156 0.00 -23.36 -21.59
CA VAL A 156 -0.08 -24.58 -22.37
C VAL A 156 -1.44 -25.24 -22.17
N ASP A 157 -2.00 -25.75 -23.27
CA ASP A 157 -3.08 -26.73 -23.24
C ASP A 157 -2.72 -27.91 -24.15
N VAL A 158 -3.33 -29.07 -23.92
CA VAL A 158 -3.02 -30.29 -24.67
C VAL A 158 -4.30 -30.86 -25.27
N PHE A 159 -4.30 -31.01 -26.58
CA PHE A 159 -5.39 -31.68 -27.31
C PHE A 159 -4.81 -32.80 -28.18
N ASN A 160 -5.41 -33.99 -28.17
CA ASN A 160 -4.93 -35.13 -28.96
C ASN A 160 -3.40 -35.37 -28.88
N ASN A 161 -2.82 -35.20 -27.68
CA ASN A 161 -1.39 -35.30 -27.39
C ASN A 161 -0.49 -34.27 -28.12
N ARG A 162 -1.07 -33.14 -28.51
CA ARG A 162 -0.38 -32.00 -29.11
C ARG A 162 -0.44 -30.83 -28.13
N ALA A 163 0.71 -30.24 -27.85
CA ALA A 163 0.78 -29.02 -27.08
C ALA A 163 0.34 -27.82 -27.94
N LEU A 164 -0.57 -27.03 -27.40
CA LEU A 164 -0.83 -25.65 -27.81
C LEU A 164 -0.19 -24.75 -26.77
N VAL A 165 0.77 -23.92 -27.19
CA VAL A 165 1.38 -22.90 -26.34
C VAL A 165 0.89 -21.54 -26.81
N VAL A 166 0.34 -20.73 -25.90
CA VAL A 166 -0.05 -19.35 -26.18
C VAL A 166 0.76 -18.43 -25.28
N ALA A 167 1.26 -17.34 -25.83
CA ALA A 167 2.05 -16.37 -25.09
C ALA A 167 1.84 -14.96 -25.60
N HIS A 168 2.24 -13.97 -24.80
CA HIS A 168 2.32 -12.60 -25.24
C HIS A 168 3.48 -12.43 -26.24
N TYR A 169 3.30 -11.63 -27.29
CA TYR A 169 4.23 -11.43 -28.42
C TYR A 169 4.30 -9.96 -28.84
N GLY A 170 5.52 -9.44 -29.04
CA GLY A 170 5.75 -8.10 -29.57
C GLY A 170 5.20 -6.97 -28.68
N ALA A 171 4.88 -5.83 -29.31
CA ALA A 171 4.27 -4.67 -28.65
C ALA A 171 2.77 -4.85 -28.38
N GLY A 172 2.35 -6.07 -27.99
CA GLY A 172 1.03 -6.30 -27.41
C GLY A 172 0.07 -7.25 -28.16
N PHE A 173 0.55 -8.44 -28.51
CA PHE A 173 -0.25 -9.43 -29.21
C PHE A 173 -0.21 -10.78 -28.52
N ALA A 174 -1.19 -11.66 -28.75
CA ALA A 174 -1.10 -13.07 -28.36
C ALA A 174 -0.52 -13.88 -29.52
N SER A 175 0.56 -14.62 -29.34
CA SER A 175 1.01 -15.63 -30.31
C SER A 175 0.58 -17.01 -29.87
N ALA A 176 0.38 -17.91 -30.83
CA ALA A 176 0.07 -19.31 -30.57
C ALA A 176 1.03 -20.21 -31.33
N ALA A 177 1.51 -21.25 -30.68
CA ALA A 177 2.40 -22.25 -31.27
C ALA A 177 1.83 -23.65 -31.03
N LEU A 178 1.72 -24.42 -32.11
CA LEU A 178 1.12 -25.75 -32.11
C LEU A 178 2.15 -26.83 -32.42
N ASP A 179 2.19 -27.88 -31.60
CA ASP A 179 2.91 -29.11 -31.92
C ASP A 179 2.22 -29.88 -33.06
N ILE A 180 2.75 -29.68 -34.27
CA ILE A 180 2.21 -30.27 -35.49
C ILE A 180 2.63 -31.74 -35.68
N ALA A 181 3.61 -32.24 -34.92
CA ALA A 181 4.05 -33.63 -35.00
C ALA A 181 3.52 -34.51 -33.84
N SER A 182 2.88 -33.92 -32.82
CA SER A 182 2.40 -34.64 -31.62
C SER A 182 3.53 -35.34 -30.85
N ASN A 183 4.76 -34.88 -31.04
CA ASN A 183 5.96 -35.43 -30.43
C ASN A 183 6.56 -34.51 -29.36
N GLY A 184 5.95 -33.35 -29.12
CA GLY A 184 6.44 -32.31 -28.22
C GLY A 184 7.63 -31.53 -28.74
N ARG A 185 8.02 -31.66 -30.02
CA ARG A 185 9.30 -31.13 -30.53
C ARG A 185 9.17 -30.28 -31.79
N THR A 186 8.05 -30.37 -32.50
CA THR A 186 7.90 -29.71 -33.80
C THR A 186 6.73 -28.73 -33.76
N PHE A 187 7.04 -27.48 -33.44
CA PHE A 187 6.05 -26.41 -33.33
C PHE A 187 5.91 -25.62 -34.63
N THR A 188 4.67 -25.23 -34.95
CA THR A 188 4.35 -24.21 -35.95
C THR A 188 3.67 -23.06 -35.25
N LYS A 189 4.21 -21.85 -35.41
CA LYS A 189 3.70 -20.64 -34.76
C LYS A 189 2.78 -19.87 -35.70
N VAL A 190 1.75 -19.26 -35.13
CA VAL A 190 0.85 -18.31 -35.77
C VAL A 190 0.77 -17.05 -34.91
N ASN A 191 0.96 -15.91 -35.56
CA ASN A 191 0.80 -14.60 -34.96
C ASN A 191 -0.54 -14.01 -35.42
N PRO A 192 -1.16 -13.12 -34.63
CA PRO A 192 -2.41 -12.50 -35.01
C PRO A 192 -2.16 -11.56 -36.19
N PRO A 193 -3.07 -11.54 -37.19
CA PRO A 193 -3.05 -10.52 -38.22
C PRO A 193 -3.16 -9.11 -37.59
N ALA A 194 -2.45 -8.13 -38.14
CA ALA A 194 -2.41 -6.76 -37.60
C ALA A 194 -3.76 -6.02 -37.63
N ASP A 195 -4.76 -6.55 -38.34
CA ASP A 195 -6.10 -5.99 -38.55
C ASP A 195 -7.21 -6.58 -37.64
N VAL A 196 -6.91 -7.61 -36.83
CA VAL A 196 -7.84 -8.23 -35.84
C VAL A 196 -8.33 -7.24 -34.77
N ILE A 197 -7.70 -6.07 -34.69
CA ILE A 197 -7.84 -5.05 -33.64
C ILE A 197 -9.03 -4.09 -33.88
N ASN A 198 -9.61 -4.05 -35.08
CA ASN A 198 -10.54 -2.98 -35.50
C ASN A 198 -12.04 -3.32 -35.47
N CYS A 199 -12.41 -4.43 -34.84
CA CYS A 199 -13.58 -5.13 -35.33
C CYS A 199 -14.89 -4.93 -34.53
N GLU A 200 -14.85 -4.24 -33.39
CA GLU A 200 -16.07 -3.99 -32.60
C GLU A 200 -16.18 -2.56 -32.01
N ASN A 201 -15.35 -1.59 -32.41
CA ASN A 201 -15.26 -0.31 -31.68
C ASN A 201 -15.10 -0.56 -30.16
N ILE A 202 -14.31 -1.55 -29.75
CA ILE A 202 -13.98 -1.83 -28.33
C ILE A 202 -13.04 -0.73 -27.78
N GLY A 203 -13.11 0.49 -28.33
CA GLY A 203 -12.33 1.63 -27.88
C GLY A 203 -13.02 2.30 -26.70
N CYS A 204 -12.53 2.00 -25.50
CA CYS A 204 -12.63 2.93 -24.37
C CYS A 204 -11.69 4.13 -24.59
N GLY A 205 -11.86 4.87 -25.68
CA GLY A 205 -11.06 6.05 -26.03
C GLY A 205 -10.32 5.97 -27.38
N THR A 206 -9.98 7.13 -27.92
CA THR A 206 -9.52 7.35 -29.31
C THR A 206 -8.08 6.90 -29.61
N VAL A 207 -7.49 5.99 -28.81
CA VAL A 207 -6.10 5.54 -28.97
C VAL A 207 -6.07 4.02 -29.09
N PHE A 208 -5.54 3.52 -30.20
CA PHE A 208 -5.30 2.11 -30.48
C PHE A 208 -4.45 1.48 -29.36
N GLN A 209 -4.99 0.48 -28.65
CA GLN A 209 -4.26 -0.26 -27.62
C GLN A 209 -4.22 -1.77 -27.95
N PRO A 210 -3.09 -2.43 -27.69
CA PRO A 210 -2.95 -3.86 -27.89
C PRO A 210 -3.72 -4.72 -26.89
N TYR A 211 -3.97 -5.99 -27.23
CA TYR A 211 -4.45 -7.00 -26.29
C TYR A 211 -3.29 -7.79 -25.68
N ILE A 212 -3.14 -7.66 -24.38
CA ILE A 212 -2.03 -8.20 -23.59
C ILE A 212 -2.52 -9.27 -22.62
N TRP A 213 -1.57 -10.02 -22.06
CA TRP A 213 -1.84 -11.06 -21.06
C TRP A 213 -2.84 -12.12 -21.55
N PRO A 214 -2.51 -12.97 -22.53
CA PRO A 214 -3.44 -13.99 -23.02
C PRO A 214 -3.55 -15.18 -22.05
N VAL A 215 -4.75 -15.72 -21.85
CA VAL A 215 -4.99 -17.08 -21.32
C VAL A 215 -5.73 -17.86 -22.40
N ALA A 216 -5.42 -19.15 -22.57
CA ALA A 216 -6.01 -19.94 -23.62
C ALA A 216 -6.40 -21.35 -23.16
N CYS A 217 -7.37 -21.93 -23.85
CA CYS A 217 -7.66 -23.35 -23.83
C CYS A 217 -8.01 -23.83 -25.24
N ALA A 218 -7.92 -25.14 -25.46
CA ALA A 218 -8.20 -25.81 -26.71
C ALA A 218 -9.32 -26.84 -26.53
N ASP A 219 -10.09 -27.04 -27.60
CA ASP A 219 -11.10 -28.09 -27.71
C ASP A 219 -11.19 -28.60 -29.15
N GLN A 220 -12.05 -29.60 -29.40
CA GLN A 220 -12.26 -30.24 -30.69
C GLN A 220 -13.73 -30.22 -31.11
N ASP A 221 -14.01 -29.66 -32.30
CA ASP A 221 -15.37 -29.69 -32.84
C ASP A 221 -15.82 -31.11 -33.24
N GLY A 222 -17.12 -31.30 -33.44
CA GLY A 222 -17.69 -32.60 -33.86
C GLY A 222 -17.16 -33.15 -35.20
N THR A 223 -16.33 -32.40 -35.94
CA THR A 223 -15.64 -32.85 -37.17
C THR A 223 -14.18 -33.22 -36.93
N GLY A 224 -13.68 -33.02 -35.71
CA GLY A 224 -12.32 -33.32 -35.30
C GLY A 224 -11.34 -32.14 -35.46
N LYS A 225 -11.82 -30.92 -35.74
CA LYS A 225 -10.96 -29.75 -35.90
C LYS A 225 -10.66 -29.09 -34.56
N LEU A 226 -9.46 -28.53 -34.44
CA LEU A 226 -9.04 -27.77 -33.27
C LEU A 226 -9.78 -26.44 -33.21
N VAL A 227 -10.36 -26.15 -32.04
CA VAL A 227 -10.89 -24.84 -31.68
C VAL A 227 -10.01 -24.28 -30.58
N VAL A 228 -9.52 -23.06 -30.77
CA VAL A 228 -8.69 -22.35 -29.78
C VAL A 228 -9.49 -21.19 -29.20
N HIS A 229 -9.51 -21.10 -27.88
CA HIS A 229 -10.22 -20.08 -27.11
C HIS A 229 -9.17 -19.23 -26.39
N ILE A 230 -9.15 -17.93 -26.64
CA ILE A 230 -8.18 -17.01 -26.03
C ILE A 230 -8.94 -15.87 -25.35
N ALA A 231 -8.62 -15.59 -24.09
CA ALA A 231 -9.05 -14.39 -23.38
C ALA A 231 -7.84 -13.47 -23.17
N ALA A 232 -7.98 -12.17 -23.42
CA ALA A 232 -6.92 -11.18 -23.22
C ALA A 232 -7.50 -9.82 -22.83
N SER A 233 -6.69 -8.98 -22.18
CA SER A 233 -7.07 -7.64 -21.72
C SER A 233 -6.52 -6.58 -22.65
N GLU A 234 -7.30 -5.54 -22.91
CA GLU A 234 -6.83 -4.32 -23.56
C GLU A 234 -5.78 -3.63 -22.66
N GLY A 235 -4.66 -3.19 -23.24
CA GLY A 235 -3.67 -2.38 -22.54
C GLY A 235 -4.23 -1.00 -22.18
N ALA A 236 -4.19 -0.62 -20.90
CA ALA A 236 -4.66 0.69 -20.47
C ALA A 236 -3.71 1.81 -20.93
N THR A 237 -4.24 2.95 -21.38
CA THR A 237 -3.46 4.15 -21.75
C THR A 237 -2.86 4.88 -20.54
N ALA A 238 -3.41 4.65 -19.34
CA ALA A 238 -2.95 5.18 -18.05
C ALA A 238 -3.41 4.25 -16.91
N GLY A 239 -2.62 4.18 -15.82
CA GLY A 239 -3.01 3.44 -14.61
C GLY A 239 -4.36 3.93 -14.06
N GLY A 240 -5.25 2.99 -13.70
CA GLY A 240 -6.59 3.33 -13.20
C GLY A 240 -7.64 3.61 -14.29
N SER A 241 -7.44 3.18 -15.54
CA SER A 241 -8.46 3.21 -16.59
C SER A 241 -9.14 1.85 -16.75
N TRP A 242 -10.41 1.82 -17.17
CA TRP A 242 -11.10 0.58 -17.54
C TRP A 242 -10.41 -0.08 -18.75
N SER A 243 -10.10 -1.36 -18.65
CA SER A 243 -9.61 -2.19 -19.76
C SER A 243 -10.71 -3.14 -20.22
N ALA A 244 -10.89 -3.29 -21.53
CA ALA A 244 -11.76 -4.33 -22.08
C ALA A 244 -11.13 -5.72 -21.91
N ILE A 245 -11.95 -6.70 -21.54
CA ILE A 245 -11.60 -8.12 -21.66
C ILE A 245 -12.19 -8.60 -22.98
N ALA A 246 -11.35 -9.14 -23.86
CA ALA A 246 -11.76 -9.65 -25.16
C ALA A 246 -11.56 -11.16 -25.26
N TYR A 247 -12.47 -11.79 -25.99
CA TYR A 247 -12.42 -13.19 -26.36
C TYR A 247 -12.10 -13.33 -27.85
N PHE A 248 -11.14 -14.19 -28.17
CA PHE A 248 -10.78 -14.57 -29.52
C PHE A 248 -11.02 -16.07 -29.73
N ARG A 249 -11.58 -16.38 -30.91
CA ARG A 249 -11.87 -17.73 -31.33
C ARG A 249 -11.07 -18.07 -32.57
N GLY A 250 -10.29 -19.14 -32.49
CA GLY A 250 -9.57 -19.72 -33.60
C GLY A 250 -10.16 -21.04 -34.06
N LEU A 251 -10.25 -21.21 -35.38
CA LEU A 251 -10.62 -22.46 -36.02
C LEU A 251 -9.46 -22.94 -36.88
N SER A 252 -9.05 -24.20 -36.71
CA SER A 252 -8.07 -24.81 -37.61
C SER A 252 -8.70 -25.40 -38.86
N SER A 253 -7.91 -25.51 -39.93
CA SER A 253 -8.17 -26.39 -41.07
C SER A 253 -7.32 -27.66 -40.91
N GLY A 254 -7.70 -28.53 -39.97
CA GLY A 254 -6.93 -29.72 -39.62
C GLY A 254 -5.77 -29.42 -38.65
N VAL A 255 -4.54 -29.82 -38.99
CA VAL A 255 -3.32 -29.61 -38.15
C VAL A 255 -2.56 -28.34 -38.58
N ILE A 256 -3.05 -27.62 -39.58
CA ILE A 256 -2.47 -26.35 -40.02
C ILE A 256 -3.20 -25.23 -39.28
N MET A 257 -2.44 -24.45 -38.52
CA MET A 257 -2.92 -23.17 -38.00
C MET A 257 -2.84 -22.18 -39.17
N GLU A 258 -3.99 -21.81 -39.76
CA GLU A 258 -4.06 -20.83 -40.85
C GLU A 258 -3.99 -19.41 -40.27
N ASP A 259 -3.61 -18.40 -41.07
CA ASP A 259 -3.66 -16.96 -40.71
C ASP A 259 -5.05 -16.52 -40.18
N GLY A 260 -6.10 -17.33 -40.41
CA GLY A 260 -7.46 -17.18 -39.87
C GLY A 260 -7.68 -17.72 -38.45
N MET A 261 -6.62 -18.07 -37.69
CA MET A 261 -6.73 -18.49 -36.28
C MET A 261 -7.30 -17.39 -35.37
N TYR A 262 -7.30 -16.16 -35.84
CA TYR A 262 -8.14 -15.11 -35.31
C TYR A 262 -9.27 -14.95 -36.32
N GLY A 263 -10.49 -15.36 -35.96
CA GLY A 263 -11.66 -14.89 -36.69
C GLY A 263 -11.55 -13.37 -36.88
N THR A 264 -12.15 -12.81 -37.92
CA THR A 264 -11.90 -11.42 -38.34
C THR A 264 -12.07 -10.39 -37.20
N CYS A 265 -12.80 -10.73 -36.11
CA CYS A 265 -13.10 -9.89 -34.95
C CYS A 265 -13.03 -10.66 -33.60
N GLY A 266 -12.43 -10.08 -32.56
CA GLY A 266 -12.62 -10.51 -31.16
C GLY A 266 -13.95 -9.99 -30.58
N MET A 267 -14.51 -10.71 -29.60
CA MET A 267 -15.76 -10.34 -28.92
C MET A 267 -15.45 -9.63 -27.59
N PHE A 268 -16.14 -8.51 -27.32
CA PHE A 268 -16.17 -7.90 -25.99
C PHE A 268 -16.82 -8.81 -24.93
N VAL A 269 -16.08 -9.15 -23.87
CA VAL A 269 -16.57 -9.95 -22.74
C VAL A 269 -17.24 -9.05 -21.70
N ASP A 270 -16.46 -8.11 -21.14
CA ASP A 270 -16.82 -7.06 -20.18
C ASP A 270 -15.63 -6.07 -20.05
N SER A 271 -15.71 -5.06 -19.19
CA SER A 271 -14.58 -4.20 -18.83
C SER A 271 -14.28 -4.24 -17.32
N CYS A 272 -12.99 -4.24 -16.98
CA CYS A 272 -12.50 -4.23 -15.60
C CYS A 272 -11.12 -3.57 -15.50
N GLN A 273 -10.73 -3.14 -14.30
CA GLN A 273 -9.35 -2.71 -14.03
C GLN A 273 -8.46 -3.85 -13.54
N ALA A 274 -9.06 -4.88 -12.94
CA ALA A 274 -8.35 -6.08 -12.53
C ALA A 274 -7.99 -6.94 -13.74
N THR A 275 -6.79 -7.52 -13.68
CA THR A 275 -6.17 -8.23 -14.81
C THR A 275 -6.21 -9.75 -14.64
N GLY A 276 -7.03 -10.23 -13.70
CA GLY A 276 -7.33 -11.64 -13.48
C GLY A 276 -8.46 -12.12 -14.38
N TYR A 277 -8.30 -13.25 -15.06
CA TYR A 277 -9.39 -13.96 -15.75
C TYR A 277 -8.93 -15.36 -16.12
N ALA A 278 -9.88 -16.28 -16.23
CA ALA A 278 -9.63 -17.66 -16.59
C ALA A 278 -10.64 -18.13 -17.64
N ILE A 279 -10.22 -19.07 -18.49
CA ILE A 279 -11.06 -19.66 -19.54
C ILE A 279 -10.91 -21.18 -19.51
N ALA A 280 -12.02 -21.89 -19.69
CA ALA A 280 -12.01 -23.35 -19.84
C ALA A 280 -13.03 -23.80 -20.88
N ALA A 281 -12.69 -24.86 -21.60
CA ALA A 281 -13.58 -25.59 -22.49
C ALA A 281 -13.86 -26.98 -21.88
N ASP A 282 -15.11 -27.41 -21.99
CA ASP A 282 -15.54 -28.73 -21.54
C ASP A 282 -15.09 -29.80 -22.55
N PRO A 283 -14.22 -30.76 -22.16
CA PRO A 283 -13.76 -31.79 -23.11
C PRO A 283 -14.88 -32.72 -23.61
N ASN A 284 -16.08 -32.67 -23.01
CA ASN A 284 -17.20 -33.55 -23.34
C ASN A 284 -18.41 -32.83 -23.96
N SER A 285 -18.35 -31.51 -24.16
CA SER A 285 -19.44 -30.75 -24.77
C SER A 285 -18.98 -29.46 -25.41
N ASP A 286 -19.84 -28.81 -26.19
CA ASP A 286 -19.53 -27.54 -26.85
C ASP A 286 -19.50 -26.32 -25.89
N ARG A 287 -19.34 -26.54 -24.58
CA ARG A 287 -19.40 -25.49 -23.56
C ARG A 287 -18.04 -24.85 -23.32
N VAL A 288 -18.04 -23.52 -23.24
CA VAL A 288 -16.85 -22.73 -22.93
C VAL A 288 -17.23 -21.65 -21.93
N VAL A 289 -16.45 -21.49 -20.87
CA VAL A 289 -16.69 -20.49 -19.82
C VAL A 289 -15.52 -19.54 -19.72
N ILE A 290 -15.80 -18.25 -19.58
CA ILE A 290 -14.84 -17.22 -19.18
C ILE A 290 -15.28 -16.68 -17.83
N VAL A 291 -14.36 -16.66 -16.87
CA VAL A 291 -14.55 -16.13 -15.52
C VAL A 291 -13.61 -14.94 -15.34
N TYR A 292 -14.11 -13.88 -14.72
CA TYR A 292 -13.37 -12.62 -14.57
C TYR A 292 -13.91 -11.78 -13.40
N PRO A 293 -13.11 -10.87 -12.83
CA PRO A 293 -13.56 -9.85 -11.90
C PRO A 293 -14.45 -8.87 -12.64
N LYS A 294 -15.63 -8.62 -12.08
CA LYS A 294 -16.55 -7.61 -12.56
C LYS A 294 -16.33 -6.33 -11.75
N GLY A 295 -15.71 -5.33 -12.36
CA GLY A 295 -15.45 -4.05 -11.70
C GLY A 295 -16.75 -3.36 -11.30
N ARG A 296 -16.84 -2.91 -10.04
CA ARG A 296 -18.00 -2.16 -9.53
C ARG A 296 -17.85 -0.65 -9.75
N GLN A 297 -16.60 -0.21 -9.86
CA GLN A 297 -16.19 1.17 -10.11
C GLN A 297 -14.81 1.16 -10.79
N ALA A 298 -14.30 2.34 -11.17
CA ALA A 298 -12.95 2.50 -11.70
C ALA A 298 -11.88 2.32 -10.60
N ASN A 299 -11.82 1.12 -10.02
CA ASN A 299 -10.88 0.69 -8.99
C ASN A 299 -10.60 -0.81 -9.17
N ARG A 300 -9.32 -1.16 -9.36
CA ARG A 300 -8.81 -2.53 -9.54
C ARG A 300 -9.17 -3.47 -8.39
N ASP A 301 -9.34 -2.95 -7.18
CA ASP A 301 -9.49 -3.75 -5.97
C ASP A 301 -10.97 -3.86 -5.53
N ASN A 302 -11.90 -3.23 -6.27
CA ASN A 302 -13.34 -3.25 -5.97
C ASN A 302 -14.13 -4.03 -7.03
N ASN A 303 -14.05 -5.36 -6.94
CA ASN A 303 -14.67 -6.27 -7.90
C ASN A 303 -15.67 -7.23 -7.25
N ASP A 304 -16.70 -7.55 -8.03
CA ASP A 304 -17.45 -8.80 -7.94
C ASP A 304 -16.78 -9.90 -8.78
N LEU A 305 -17.30 -11.11 -8.74
CA LEU A 305 -16.92 -12.21 -9.64
C LEU A 305 -18.04 -12.43 -10.66
N ALA A 306 -17.69 -12.54 -11.94
CA ALA A 306 -18.65 -12.85 -12.97
C ALA A 306 -18.14 -13.93 -13.93
N TYR A 307 -19.09 -14.56 -14.62
CA TYR A 307 -18.79 -15.44 -15.74
C TYR A 307 -19.73 -15.23 -16.91
N ARG A 308 -19.27 -15.66 -18.09
CA ARG A 308 -20.10 -15.87 -19.28
C ARG A 308 -19.92 -17.30 -19.76
N LEU A 309 -21.00 -17.89 -20.26
CA LEU A 309 -21.02 -19.25 -20.78
C LEU A 309 -21.43 -19.24 -22.25
N SER A 310 -20.64 -19.91 -23.08
CA SER A 310 -21.00 -20.31 -24.43
C SER A 310 -21.40 -21.79 -24.43
N THR A 311 -22.34 -22.16 -25.30
CA THR A 311 -22.80 -23.55 -25.49
C THR A 311 -22.59 -24.05 -26.93
N ASP A 312 -21.80 -23.31 -27.72
CA ASP A 312 -21.56 -23.56 -29.14
C ASP A 312 -20.08 -23.28 -29.51
N MET A 313 -19.18 -23.72 -28.62
CA MET A 313 -17.73 -23.59 -28.74
C MET A 313 -17.28 -22.14 -28.93
N GLY A 314 -17.85 -21.21 -28.18
CA GLY A 314 -17.49 -19.79 -28.21
C GLY A 314 -18.00 -19.02 -29.42
N ALA A 315 -18.87 -19.61 -30.26
CA ALA A 315 -19.43 -18.90 -31.41
C ALA A 315 -20.46 -17.83 -30.97
N THR A 316 -21.24 -18.11 -29.93
CA THR A 316 -22.12 -17.17 -29.25
C THR A 316 -21.98 -17.30 -27.74
N TRP A 317 -22.30 -16.22 -27.01
CA TRP A 317 -22.12 -16.15 -25.56
C TRP A 317 -23.41 -15.69 -24.89
N GLY A 318 -23.75 -16.34 -23.78
CA GLY A 318 -24.82 -15.92 -22.89
C GLY A 318 -24.57 -14.55 -22.25
N GLY A 319 -25.57 -14.10 -21.49
CA GLY A 319 -25.46 -12.88 -20.68
C GLY A 319 -24.41 -13.04 -19.57
N ILE A 320 -24.03 -11.90 -18.98
CA ILE A 320 -23.14 -11.86 -17.83
C ILE A 320 -23.88 -12.35 -16.59
N VAL A 321 -23.30 -13.32 -15.89
CA VAL A 321 -23.78 -13.78 -14.58
C VAL A 321 -22.85 -13.20 -13.52
N ASP A 322 -23.36 -12.26 -12.73
CA ASP A 322 -22.70 -11.76 -11.53
C ASP A 322 -22.93 -12.75 -10.39
N LEU A 323 -21.87 -13.41 -9.97
CA LEU A 323 -21.90 -14.55 -9.05
C LEU A 323 -21.91 -14.10 -7.60
N THR A 324 -21.06 -13.14 -7.24
CA THR A 324 -20.92 -12.71 -5.84
C THR A 324 -21.88 -11.61 -5.47
N HIS A 325 -22.14 -10.67 -6.39
CA HIS A 325 -23.03 -9.52 -6.20
C HIS A 325 -22.93 -8.93 -4.77
N TYR A 326 -21.71 -8.60 -4.35
CA TYR A 326 -21.43 -8.16 -2.99
C TYR A 326 -22.25 -6.91 -2.66
N ALA A 327 -22.80 -6.85 -1.44
CA ALA A 327 -23.46 -5.63 -0.96
C ALA A 327 -22.50 -4.43 -0.99
N THR A 328 -23.04 -3.21 -0.98
CA THR A 328 -22.23 -1.98 -1.01
C THR A 328 -21.28 -1.89 0.18
N ASP A 329 -21.73 -2.35 1.35
CA ASP A 329 -21.03 -2.38 2.63
C ASP A 329 -20.31 -3.71 2.92
N ALA A 330 -20.27 -4.63 1.95
CA ALA A 330 -19.55 -5.89 2.13
C ALA A 330 -18.05 -5.60 2.38
N MET A 331 -17.47 -6.27 3.36
CA MET A 331 -16.07 -6.09 3.77
C MET A 331 -15.08 -7.00 3.01
N GLU A 332 -15.50 -7.65 1.93
CA GLU A 332 -14.70 -8.60 1.15
C GLU A 332 -14.85 -8.30 -0.36
N ARG A 333 -13.77 -8.40 -1.15
CA ARG A 333 -13.78 -8.22 -2.61
C ARG A 333 -12.94 -9.28 -3.32
N VAL A 334 -13.26 -9.54 -4.58
CA VAL A 334 -12.48 -10.44 -5.44
C VAL A 334 -11.17 -9.76 -5.84
N ALA A 335 -10.06 -10.42 -5.54
CA ALA A 335 -8.71 -9.89 -5.66
C ALA A 335 -8.08 -10.15 -7.05
N GLY A 336 -8.65 -11.05 -7.85
CA GLY A 336 -8.28 -11.29 -9.25
C GLY A 336 -7.76 -12.70 -9.53
N ASP A 337 -6.99 -13.30 -8.61
CA ASP A 337 -6.49 -14.67 -8.78
C ASP A 337 -7.66 -15.68 -8.77
N MET A 338 -7.77 -16.45 -9.86
CA MET A 338 -8.86 -17.41 -10.06
C MET A 338 -8.51 -18.55 -11.00
N SER A 339 -9.26 -19.64 -10.89
CA SER A 339 -9.19 -20.80 -11.77
C SER A 339 -10.59 -21.32 -12.10
N VAL A 340 -10.74 -21.88 -13.30
CA VAL A 340 -11.98 -22.52 -13.73
C VAL A 340 -11.69 -23.88 -14.38
N LEU A 341 -12.54 -24.86 -14.10
CA LEU A 341 -12.40 -26.23 -14.60
C LEU A 341 -13.78 -26.86 -14.81
N PHE A 342 -13.99 -27.53 -15.94
CA PHE A 342 -15.10 -28.47 -16.10
C PHE A 342 -14.71 -29.82 -15.51
N THR A 343 -15.61 -30.43 -14.75
CA THR A 343 -15.36 -31.69 -14.05
C THR A 343 -16.24 -32.82 -14.58
N SER A 344 -15.92 -34.05 -14.21
CA SER A 344 -16.62 -35.27 -14.66
C SER A 344 -18.07 -35.35 -14.19
N ASP A 345 -18.47 -34.57 -13.18
CA ASP A 345 -19.85 -34.41 -12.73
C ASP A 345 -20.72 -33.56 -13.68
N GLY A 346 -20.13 -33.00 -14.74
CA GLY A 346 -20.82 -32.25 -15.79
C GLY A 346 -20.97 -30.76 -15.50
N TYR A 347 -20.43 -30.27 -14.39
CA TYR A 347 -20.45 -28.87 -13.99
C TYR A 347 -19.08 -28.21 -14.22
N PHE A 348 -19.06 -26.89 -14.29
CA PHE A 348 -17.82 -26.12 -14.10
C PHE A 348 -17.73 -25.58 -12.68
N HIS A 349 -16.51 -25.57 -12.18
CA HIS A 349 -16.09 -25.17 -10.85
C HIS A 349 -15.20 -23.95 -10.96
N ILE A 350 -15.40 -22.99 -10.06
CA ILE A 350 -14.63 -21.75 -9.98
C ILE A 350 -13.96 -21.71 -8.61
N LEU A 351 -12.66 -21.48 -8.63
CA LEU A 351 -11.83 -21.18 -7.46
C LEU A 351 -11.41 -19.72 -7.57
N TYR A 352 -11.56 -18.93 -6.51
CA TYR A 352 -11.21 -17.51 -6.55
C TYR A 352 -10.73 -17.01 -5.19
N VAL A 353 -9.81 -16.05 -5.24
CA VAL A 353 -9.29 -15.34 -4.06
C VAL A 353 -10.13 -14.11 -3.78
N ALA A 354 -10.52 -13.94 -2.53
CA ALA A 354 -11.18 -12.74 -2.03
C ALA A 354 -10.46 -12.21 -0.79
N THR A 355 -10.41 -10.89 -0.64
CA THR A 355 -9.61 -10.22 0.39
C THR A 355 -10.46 -9.16 1.11
N PRO A 356 -10.15 -8.83 2.37
CA PRO A 356 -10.80 -7.73 3.06
C PRO A 356 -10.67 -6.42 2.28
N TYR A 357 -11.76 -5.67 2.18
CA TYR A 357 -11.82 -4.41 1.43
C TYR A 357 -12.15 -3.25 2.36
N ASP A 358 -11.27 -2.25 2.38
CA ASP A 358 -11.52 -0.97 3.03
C ASP A 358 -12.20 -0.02 2.04
N SER A 359 -13.49 0.24 2.26
CA SER A 359 -14.26 1.16 1.41
C SER A 359 -13.86 2.63 1.52
N VAL A 360 -13.15 3.02 2.58
CA VAL A 360 -12.66 4.39 2.79
C VAL A 360 -11.33 4.58 2.06
N ALA A 361 -10.38 3.67 2.26
CA ALA A 361 -9.09 3.69 1.56
C ALA A 361 -9.23 3.29 0.08
N GLY A 362 -10.27 2.51 -0.26
CA GLY A 362 -10.47 1.97 -1.58
C GLY A 362 -9.48 0.85 -1.95
N LEU A 363 -8.93 0.15 -0.96
CA LEU A 363 -7.89 -0.86 -1.15
C LEU A 363 -8.30 -2.19 -0.52
N VAL A 364 -7.71 -3.27 -1.01
CA VAL A 364 -7.77 -4.57 -0.35
C VAL A 364 -6.51 -4.85 0.45
N SER A 365 -6.62 -5.70 1.47
CA SER A 365 -5.44 -6.27 2.14
C SER A 365 -4.72 -7.28 1.23
N ASP A 366 -3.40 -7.25 1.23
CA ASP A 366 -2.51 -8.22 0.61
C ASP A 366 -2.14 -9.38 1.55
N GLN A 367 -2.05 -9.11 2.86
CA GLN A 367 -1.72 -10.10 3.89
C GLN A 367 -2.93 -10.91 4.40
N GLU A 368 -4.15 -10.47 4.11
CA GLU A 368 -5.38 -11.19 4.46
C GLU A 368 -6.10 -11.67 3.20
N SER A 369 -6.40 -12.96 3.11
CA SER A 369 -7.12 -13.52 1.98
C SER A 369 -7.89 -14.79 2.32
N LYS A 370 -8.95 -15.02 1.56
CA LYS A 370 -9.79 -16.22 1.60
C LYS A 370 -9.86 -16.85 0.23
N LEU A 371 -9.78 -18.16 0.21
CA LEU A 371 -9.95 -18.98 -0.98
C LEU A 371 -11.35 -19.56 -0.98
N TRP A 372 -12.14 -19.16 -1.97
CA TRP A 372 -13.52 -19.58 -2.14
C TRP A 372 -13.68 -20.50 -3.34
N HIS A 373 -14.60 -21.45 -3.21
CA HIS A 373 -15.01 -22.32 -4.29
C HIS A 373 -16.53 -22.19 -4.56
N TRP A 374 -16.89 -22.26 -5.84
CA TRP A 374 -18.26 -22.27 -6.33
C TRP A 374 -18.42 -23.30 -7.45
N SER A 375 -19.58 -23.97 -7.52
CA SER A 375 -19.92 -24.89 -8.60
C SER A 375 -21.22 -24.47 -9.29
N SER A 376 -21.26 -24.61 -10.61
CA SER A 376 -22.47 -24.40 -11.40
C SER A 376 -23.58 -25.41 -11.13
N GLY A 377 -23.29 -26.51 -10.45
CA GLY A 377 -24.30 -27.44 -9.94
C GLY A 377 -25.11 -26.90 -8.75
N GLU A 378 -24.52 -26.00 -7.96
CA GLU A 378 -25.14 -25.40 -6.77
C GLU A 378 -25.05 -23.86 -6.83
N PRO A 379 -25.69 -23.22 -7.83
CA PRO A 379 -25.39 -21.84 -8.23
C PRO A 379 -25.70 -20.77 -7.17
N THR A 380 -26.45 -21.12 -6.12
CA THR A 380 -26.84 -20.20 -5.03
C THR A 380 -25.91 -20.27 -3.82
N LYS A 381 -24.89 -21.14 -3.84
CA LYS A 381 -24.05 -21.40 -2.68
C LYS A 381 -22.57 -21.42 -3.04
N ARG A 382 -21.72 -21.26 -2.03
CA ARG A 382 -20.25 -21.31 -2.14
C ARG A 382 -19.67 -21.97 -0.89
N SER A 383 -18.49 -22.55 -1.02
CA SER A 383 -17.77 -23.21 0.07
C SER A 383 -16.45 -22.48 0.33
N LEU A 384 -16.10 -22.30 1.60
CA LEU A 384 -14.78 -21.79 1.97
C LEU A 384 -13.76 -22.94 1.87
N VAL A 385 -12.68 -22.73 1.10
CA VAL A 385 -11.57 -23.68 1.00
C VAL A 385 -10.56 -23.41 2.11
N LEU A 386 -10.17 -22.14 2.25
CA LEU A 386 -9.19 -21.70 3.24
C LEU A 386 -9.45 -20.23 3.61
N ASP A 387 -9.26 -19.91 4.87
CA ASP A 387 -9.20 -18.54 5.38
C ASP A 387 -7.82 -18.32 6.00
N ALA A 388 -7.05 -17.40 5.41
CA ALA A 388 -5.68 -17.09 5.77
C ALA A 388 -5.54 -15.67 6.34
N ASN A 389 -6.58 -15.13 6.98
CA ASN A 389 -6.52 -13.83 7.63
C ASN A 389 -5.71 -13.89 8.93
N THR A 390 -4.43 -13.48 8.90
CA THR A 390 -3.55 -13.47 10.08
C THR A 390 -3.36 -12.07 10.68
N SER A 391 -3.67 -10.98 9.96
CA SER A 391 -3.49 -9.58 10.38
C SER A 391 -2.09 -9.27 10.96
N ASP A 392 -1.06 -9.97 10.48
CA ASP A 392 0.27 -10.00 11.08
C ASP A 392 1.31 -9.44 10.10
N ASP A 393 1.84 -8.25 10.41
CA ASP A 393 2.79 -7.48 9.59
C ASP A 393 4.22 -8.04 9.62
N ALA A 394 4.37 -9.38 9.62
CA ALA A 394 5.65 -10.04 9.81
C ALA A 394 6.65 -9.74 8.67
N CYS A 395 6.17 -9.69 7.43
CA CYS A 395 6.95 -9.44 6.22
C CYS A 395 6.10 -8.65 5.19
N ASN A 396 6.73 -8.10 4.17
CA ASN A 396 6.09 -7.51 3.00
C ASN A 396 5.61 -8.59 2.02
N THR A 397 4.48 -8.31 1.37
CA THR A 397 3.96 -9.11 0.26
C THR A 397 4.51 -8.58 -1.07
N ALA A 398 4.87 -9.47 -1.97
CA ALA A 398 5.29 -9.10 -3.32
C ALA A 398 4.15 -8.46 -4.12
N ALA A 399 4.48 -7.59 -5.09
CA ALA A 399 3.49 -6.91 -5.89
C ALA A 399 2.58 -7.89 -6.66
N PHE A 400 1.26 -7.64 -6.63
CA PHE A 400 0.23 -8.50 -7.27
C PHE A 400 0.16 -9.93 -6.73
N GLU A 401 0.68 -10.14 -5.53
CA GLU A 401 0.47 -11.34 -4.76
C GLU A 401 -0.37 -11.02 -3.52
N TYR A 402 -0.95 -12.07 -2.97
CA TYR A 402 -1.76 -12.05 -1.77
C TYR A 402 -1.31 -13.21 -0.90
N ASN A 403 -1.70 -13.23 0.38
CA ASN A 403 -1.38 -14.34 1.27
C ASN A 403 -1.73 -15.71 0.66
N ILE A 404 -2.85 -15.80 -0.08
CA ILE A 404 -3.16 -16.90 -0.99
C ILE A 404 -3.13 -16.36 -2.42
N SER A 405 -2.28 -16.92 -3.26
CA SER A 405 -2.11 -16.46 -4.65
C SER A 405 -1.97 -17.64 -5.61
N LYS A 406 -2.04 -17.36 -6.92
CA LYS A 406 -1.62 -18.29 -7.98
C LYS A 406 -2.33 -19.63 -7.90
N VAL A 407 -3.67 -19.56 -7.94
CA VAL A 407 -4.57 -20.67 -7.64
C VAL A 407 -4.93 -21.47 -8.89
N THR A 408 -4.99 -22.80 -8.78
CA THR A 408 -5.41 -23.71 -9.86
C THR A 408 -6.31 -24.83 -9.36
N LEU A 409 -7.32 -25.18 -10.16
CA LEU A 409 -8.15 -26.37 -9.94
C LEU A 409 -7.62 -27.57 -10.73
N THR A 410 -7.59 -28.72 -10.07
CA THR A 410 -7.20 -30.00 -10.67
C THR A 410 -8.19 -31.09 -10.29
N GLN A 411 -8.63 -31.86 -11.28
CA GLN A 411 -9.36 -33.10 -11.08
C GLN A 411 -8.40 -34.28 -11.18
N CYS A 412 -8.42 -35.15 -10.17
CA CYS A 412 -7.68 -36.41 -10.20
C CYS A 412 -8.60 -37.61 -10.12
N ILE A 413 -8.33 -38.62 -10.96
CA ILE A 413 -8.90 -39.95 -10.84
C ILE A 413 -7.89 -40.82 -10.09
N ASN A 414 -8.26 -41.36 -8.93
CA ASN A 414 -7.41 -42.28 -8.17
C ASN A 414 -7.85 -43.72 -8.41
N THR A 415 -7.08 -44.47 -9.20
CA THR A 415 -7.45 -45.85 -9.54
C THR A 415 -7.18 -46.89 -8.47
N GLU A 416 -6.51 -46.53 -7.37
CA GLU A 416 -6.25 -47.42 -6.23
C GLU A 416 -7.35 -47.39 -5.17
N MET A 417 -8.13 -46.30 -5.05
CA MET A 417 -9.25 -46.20 -4.12
C MET A 417 -10.56 -46.71 -4.73
N ASP A 418 -11.03 -46.07 -5.82
CA ASP A 418 -12.12 -46.52 -6.68
C ASP A 418 -11.96 -45.82 -8.05
N PRO A 419 -11.96 -46.53 -9.20
CA PRO A 419 -11.87 -45.91 -10.51
C PRO A 419 -13.01 -44.91 -10.83
N ASP A 420 -14.10 -44.91 -10.07
CA ASP A 420 -15.18 -43.92 -10.16
C ASP A 420 -15.01 -42.74 -9.17
N ASP A 421 -14.09 -42.84 -8.19
CA ASP A 421 -13.76 -41.76 -7.23
C ASP A 421 -12.90 -40.69 -7.90
N THR A 422 -13.60 -39.74 -8.51
CA THR A 422 -13.00 -38.48 -8.94
C THR A 422 -12.83 -37.59 -7.71
N LEU A 423 -11.68 -36.94 -7.59
CA LEU A 423 -11.35 -35.99 -6.52
C LEU A 423 -11.03 -34.62 -7.11
N LEU A 424 -11.43 -33.55 -6.41
CA LEU A 424 -11.13 -32.18 -6.78
C LEU A 424 -10.07 -31.59 -5.84
N TYR A 425 -9.12 -30.84 -6.38
CA TYR A 425 -8.04 -30.21 -5.63
C TYR A 425 -7.95 -28.74 -5.97
N ALA A 426 -7.71 -27.93 -4.94
CA ALA A 426 -7.22 -26.57 -5.06
C ALA A 426 -5.72 -26.59 -4.79
N VAL A 427 -4.92 -26.11 -5.74
CA VAL A 427 -3.46 -25.91 -5.60
C VAL A 427 -3.18 -24.42 -5.64
N TYR A 428 -2.35 -23.92 -4.72
CA TYR A 428 -2.12 -22.49 -4.56
C TYR A 428 -0.79 -22.19 -3.86
N SER A 429 -0.24 -21.02 -4.12
CA SER A 429 0.88 -20.46 -3.35
C SER A 429 0.34 -19.78 -2.10
N ARG A 430 1.07 -19.89 -1.00
CA ARG A 430 0.69 -19.30 0.28
C ARG A 430 1.89 -18.75 1.04
N GLN A 431 1.73 -17.57 1.60
CA GLN A 431 2.67 -16.98 2.54
C GLN A 431 2.50 -17.60 3.93
N LEU A 432 3.60 -18.04 4.52
CA LEU A 432 3.64 -18.50 5.90
C LEU A 432 4.56 -17.58 6.70
N GLY A 433 4.15 -17.20 7.90
CA GLY A 433 4.96 -16.34 8.75
C GLY A 433 4.09 -15.53 9.69
N THR A 434 4.61 -15.32 10.89
CA THR A 434 4.01 -14.44 11.91
C THR A 434 5.12 -13.62 12.53
N THR A 435 4.81 -12.50 13.19
CA THR A 435 5.81 -11.73 13.94
C THR A 435 6.54 -12.60 14.97
N ALA A 436 5.88 -13.64 15.50
CA ALA A 436 6.46 -14.59 16.45
C ALA A 436 7.33 -15.68 15.80
N ASP A 437 7.07 -16.03 14.54
CA ASP A 437 7.81 -17.05 13.78
C ASP A 437 7.90 -16.63 12.30
N PRO A 438 8.70 -15.59 11.98
CA PRO A 438 8.75 -15.02 10.64
C PRO A 438 9.40 -15.99 9.65
N ASP A 439 9.07 -15.80 8.37
CA ASP A 439 9.71 -16.47 7.24
C ASP A 439 9.96 -15.47 6.11
N CYS A 440 10.75 -14.46 6.42
CA CYS A 440 11.06 -13.37 5.51
C CYS A 440 12.45 -13.54 4.90
N SER A 441 12.72 -12.94 3.74
CA SER A 441 14.08 -12.66 3.28
C SER A 441 14.75 -11.56 4.12
N ASP A 442 16.04 -11.32 3.92
CA ASP A 442 16.78 -10.20 4.53
C ASP A 442 16.22 -8.83 4.10
N LEU A 443 15.53 -8.77 2.95
CA LEU A 443 14.78 -7.61 2.47
C LEU A 443 13.34 -7.55 3.00
N GLN A 444 12.99 -8.43 3.94
CA GLN A 444 11.68 -8.50 4.59
C GLN A 444 10.53 -8.87 3.65
N TYR A 445 10.73 -9.70 2.62
CA TYR A 445 9.63 -10.28 1.82
C TYR A 445 9.34 -11.71 2.25
N PHE A 446 8.07 -12.15 2.21
CA PHE A 446 7.71 -13.53 2.54
C PHE A 446 8.39 -14.54 1.62
N ASN A 447 8.90 -15.64 2.19
CA ASN A 447 9.09 -16.88 1.46
C ASN A 447 7.73 -17.61 1.38
N GLN A 448 7.26 -17.88 0.16
CA GLN A 448 6.02 -18.60 -0.07
C GLN A 448 6.24 -20.10 -0.13
N GLU A 449 5.11 -20.79 -0.08
CA GLU A 449 5.01 -22.24 -0.04
C GLU A 449 3.86 -22.70 -0.95
N VAL A 450 4.04 -23.84 -1.62
CA VAL A 450 2.98 -24.43 -2.44
C VAL A 450 2.13 -25.36 -1.61
N PHE A 451 0.82 -25.16 -1.63
CA PHE A 451 -0.17 -25.94 -0.90
C PHE A 451 -1.14 -26.65 -1.83
N LEU A 452 -1.74 -27.74 -1.31
CA LEU A 452 -2.98 -28.29 -1.84
C LEU A 452 -4.05 -28.40 -0.78
N SER A 453 -5.32 -28.37 -1.19
CA SER A 453 -6.48 -28.74 -0.39
C SER A 453 -7.37 -29.72 -1.17
N PRO A 454 -7.61 -30.95 -0.67
CA PRO A 454 -8.40 -31.95 -1.36
C PRO A 454 -9.90 -31.84 -1.06
N SER A 455 -10.73 -32.31 -1.99
CA SER A 455 -12.18 -32.49 -1.82
C SER A 455 -12.65 -33.78 -2.50
N SER A 456 -13.26 -34.67 -1.72
CA SER A 456 -13.97 -35.86 -2.21
C SER A 456 -15.46 -35.63 -2.47
N THR A 457 -15.94 -34.39 -2.32
CA THR A 457 -17.34 -34.00 -2.52
C THR A 457 -17.51 -33.04 -3.69
N MET A 458 -16.58 -33.03 -4.65
CA MET A 458 -16.53 -32.07 -5.77
C MET A 458 -16.63 -30.61 -5.29
N GLY A 459 -15.97 -30.30 -4.17
CA GLY A 459 -15.87 -28.96 -3.62
C GLY A 459 -17.06 -28.49 -2.80
N GLU A 460 -17.98 -29.36 -2.37
CA GLU A 460 -18.93 -29.00 -1.30
C GLU A 460 -18.17 -28.76 0.03
N THR A 461 -17.21 -29.62 0.34
CA THR A 461 -16.35 -29.55 1.53
C THR A 461 -14.89 -29.73 1.16
N TRP A 462 -13.98 -29.17 1.97
CA TRP A 462 -12.54 -29.20 1.74
C TRP A 462 -11.79 -29.76 2.95
N GLY A 463 -10.72 -30.50 2.68
CA GLY A 463 -9.85 -31.10 3.68
C GLY A 463 -8.78 -30.14 4.19
N ALA A 464 -7.95 -30.64 5.10
CA ALA A 464 -6.83 -29.87 5.63
C ALA A 464 -5.84 -29.48 4.52
N PRO A 465 -5.35 -28.22 4.51
CA PRO A 465 -4.24 -27.83 3.64
C PRO A 465 -3.00 -28.68 3.88
N VAL A 466 -2.35 -29.11 2.81
CA VAL A 466 -1.07 -29.84 2.84
C VAL A 466 0.01 -28.95 2.22
N ASN A 467 1.02 -28.57 3.02
CA ASN A 467 2.22 -27.91 2.51
C ASN A 467 3.07 -28.93 1.71
N LEU A 468 3.26 -28.68 0.42
CA LEU A 468 3.99 -29.55 -0.50
C LEU A 468 5.48 -29.26 -0.54
N THR A 469 5.89 -28.03 -0.24
CA THR A 469 7.27 -27.55 -0.37
C THR A 469 7.98 -27.61 0.98
N ASN A 470 7.40 -26.99 2.00
CA ASN A 470 7.88 -26.92 3.37
C ASN A 470 9.36 -26.50 3.45
N THR A 471 9.63 -25.30 2.93
CA THR A 471 10.94 -24.75 2.57
C THR A 471 11.26 -23.42 3.28
N LYS A 472 10.89 -23.32 4.55
CA LYS A 472 11.21 -22.15 5.39
C LYS A 472 12.68 -21.70 5.34
N THR A 473 12.90 -20.45 4.92
CA THR A 473 14.22 -19.80 4.75
C THR A 473 14.30 -18.40 5.35
N ASN A 474 13.81 -18.23 6.59
CA ASN A 474 13.84 -16.93 7.27
C ASN A 474 15.26 -16.31 7.34
N GLY A 475 15.37 -15.03 6.99
CA GLY A 475 16.60 -14.26 6.89
C GLY A 475 17.48 -14.60 5.69
N CYS A 476 16.95 -15.24 4.64
CA CYS A 476 17.72 -15.58 3.45
C CYS A 476 18.20 -14.32 2.69
N LEU A 477 19.43 -14.40 2.17
CA LEU A 477 19.99 -13.40 1.27
C LEU A 477 19.57 -13.68 -0.18
N ASP A 478 19.57 -12.67 -1.04
CA ASP A 478 19.37 -12.83 -2.47
C ASP A 478 20.28 -13.93 -3.05
N GLY A 479 19.67 -14.90 -3.75
CA GLY A 479 20.32 -16.09 -4.29
C GLY A 479 20.26 -17.32 -3.38
N ALA A 480 19.70 -17.21 -2.18
CA ALA A 480 19.64 -18.30 -1.20
C ALA A 480 18.25 -18.50 -0.57
N CYS A 481 17.23 -17.76 -1.02
CA CYS A 481 15.85 -17.96 -0.58
C CYS A 481 15.22 -19.20 -1.24
N ALA A 482 14.24 -19.79 -0.57
CA ALA A 482 13.39 -20.84 -1.10
C ALA A 482 11.93 -20.36 -1.09
N ASP A 483 11.69 -19.24 -1.78
CA ASP A 483 10.36 -18.67 -1.99
C ASP A 483 9.65 -19.46 -3.10
N ASP A 484 8.88 -20.46 -2.68
CA ASP A 484 8.23 -21.42 -3.56
C ASP A 484 6.84 -20.91 -3.97
N GLY A 485 6.84 -20.06 -5.01
CA GLY A 485 5.68 -19.31 -5.48
C GLY A 485 5.19 -19.70 -6.87
N SER A 486 4.15 -18.98 -7.34
CA SER A 486 3.63 -19.07 -8.71
C SER A 486 3.32 -20.48 -9.20
N SER A 487 2.57 -21.22 -8.38
CA SER A 487 2.20 -22.60 -8.67
C SER A 487 1.17 -22.73 -9.80
N SER A 488 1.32 -23.74 -10.65
CA SER A 488 0.33 -24.17 -11.63
C SER A 488 0.18 -25.70 -11.58
N SER A 489 -1.01 -26.22 -11.85
CA SER A 489 -1.27 -27.67 -11.88
C SER A 489 -2.03 -28.10 -13.12
N ALA A 490 -1.82 -29.35 -13.57
CA ALA A 490 -2.49 -29.93 -14.74
C ALA A 490 -3.96 -30.25 -14.46
N ARG A 491 -4.86 -29.96 -15.41
CA ARG A 491 -6.32 -30.00 -15.18
C ARG A 491 -6.90 -31.37 -14.87
N TYR A 492 -6.46 -32.38 -15.61
CA TYR A 492 -6.95 -33.75 -15.51
C TYR A 492 -5.74 -34.66 -15.37
N VAL A 493 -5.68 -35.34 -14.25
CA VAL A 493 -4.57 -36.24 -13.95
C VAL A 493 -5.08 -37.57 -13.45
N LYS A 494 -4.20 -38.56 -13.51
CA LYS A 494 -4.45 -39.91 -13.02
C LYS A 494 -3.42 -40.27 -11.96
N ASP A 495 -3.90 -40.76 -10.82
CA ASP A 495 -3.15 -41.27 -9.66
C ASP A 495 -2.23 -40.24 -8.95
N SER A 496 -1.72 -39.22 -9.64
CA SER A 496 -0.90 -38.16 -9.07
C SER A 496 -1.11 -36.80 -9.74
N LEU A 497 -1.19 -35.77 -8.91
CA LEU A 497 -1.14 -34.36 -9.29
C LEU A 497 0.19 -34.04 -9.96
N ARG A 498 0.15 -33.16 -10.97
CA ARG A 498 1.31 -32.68 -11.71
C ARG A 498 1.39 -31.17 -11.51
N ILE A 499 2.38 -30.72 -10.74
CA ILE A 499 2.46 -29.35 -10.24
C ILE A 499 3.80 -28.75 -10.63
N GLU A 500 3.75 -27.64 -11.36
CA GLU A 500 4.87 -26.78 -11.69
C GLU A 500 4.84 -25.55 -10.77
N TYR A 501 6.00 -25.08 -10.33
CA TYR A 501 6.11 -23.86 -9.55
C TYR A 501 7.51 -23.25 -9.72
N MET A 502 7.70 -22.03 -9.21
CA MET A 502 8.99 -21.36 -9.23
C MET A 502 9.58 -21.26 -7.84
N GLU A 503 10.87 -21.55 -7.74
CA GLU A 503 11.68 -21.24 -6.57
C GLU A 503 12.36 -19.89 -6.82
N ASP A 504 11.83 -18.83 -6.22
CA ASP A 504 12.47 -17.51 -6.25
C ASP A 504 13.62 -17.47 -5.25
N LEU A 505 14.85 -17.42 -5.79
CA LEU A 505 16.05 -17.36 -4.97
C LEU A 505 16.24 -15.98 -4.31
N ALA A 506 15.44 -14.97 -4.69
CA ALA A 506 15.41 -13.65 -4.07
C ALA A 506 13.96 -13.22 -3.84
N ALA A 507 13.38 -13.67 -2.73
CA ALA A 507 11.97 -13.49 -2.40
C ALA A 507 11.47 -12.05 -2.58
N GLY A 508 10.23 -11.91 -3.05
CA GLY A 508 9.63 -10.62 -3.41
C GLY A 508 9.26 -10.49 -4.90
N SER A 509 9.41 -11.56 -5.70
CA SER A 509 8.98 -11.62 -7.10
C SER A 509 9.49 -10.47 -7.97
N ASN A 510 10.81 -10.25 -8.01
CA ASN A 510 11.56 -9.24 -8.80
C ASN A 510 10.75 -8.35 -9.78
N VAL A 511 9.98 -7.38 -9.25
CA VAL A 511 9.41 -6.29 -10.04
C VAL A 511 10.33 -5.08 -9.91
N GLY A 512 11.07 -4.77 -10.98
CA GLY A 512 11.51 -3.42 -11.36
C GLY A 512 12.21 -2.49 -10.34
N ASN A 513 12.50 -2.92 -9.10
CA ASN A 513 13.22 -2.27 -8.00
C ASN A 513 13.07 -3.02 -6.64
N GLU A 514 12.37 -4.16 -6.57
CA GLU A 514 11.95 -4.77 -5.28
C GLU A 514 12.95 -5.78 -4.67
N SER A 515 13.90 -6.32 -5.44
CA SER A 515 15.07 -7.06 -4.91
C SER A 515 16.39 -6.50 -5.47
N SER A 516 17.46 -6.58 -4.68
CA SER A 516 18.73 -5.93 -5.01
C SER A 516 19.54 -6.66 -6.10
N ALA A 517 19.20 -7.93 -6.37
CA ALA A 517 19.86 -8.77 -7.35
C ALA A 517 18.87 -9.59 -8.19
N SER A 518 18.96 -9.45 -9.51
CA SER A 518 18.26 -10.36 -10.42
C SER A 518 18.91 -11.76 -10.35
N THR A 519 18.14 -12.77 -9.95
CA THR A 519 18.57 -14.17 -9.78
C THR A 519 18.17 -15.04 -10.98
N GLN A 520 18.84 -16.18 -11.13
CA GLN A 520 18.37 -17.26 -12.02
C GLN A 520 17.61 -18.28 -11.18
N ASN A 521 16.30 -18.26 -11.29
CA ASN A 521 15.37 -18.99 -10.46
C ASN A 521 15.02 -20.35 -11.08
N PRO A 522 15.12 -21.46 -10.32
CA PRO A 522 14.68 -22.77 -10.79
C PRO A 522 13.17 -22.83 -11.05
N VAL A 523 12.80 -23.41 -12.19
CA VAL A 523 11.43 -23.87 -12.43
C VAL A 523 11.36 -25.33 -11.97
N ARG A 524 10.46 -25.64 -11.05
CA ARG A 524 10.39 -26.91 -10.32
C ARG A 524 9.13 -27.69 -10.70
N PHE A 525 9.23 -29.01 -10.69
CA PHE A 525 8.11 -29.94 -10.90
C PHE A 525 8.01 -30.98 -9.79
N ILE A 526 6.82 -31.09 -9.20
CA ILE A 526 6.46 -32.10 -8.22
C ILE A 526 5.31 -32.96 -8.76
N SER A 527 5.44 -34.27 -8.55
CA SER A 527 4.35 -35.23 -8.71
C SER A 527 3.89 -35.68 -7.33
N TYR A 528 2.62 -35.48 -7.00
CA TYR A 528 2.08 -35.80 -5.67
C TYR A 528 0.89 -36.73 -5.79
N SER A 529 0.91 -37.86 -5.09
CA SER A 529 -0.17 -38.86 -5.14
C SER A 529 -1.52 -38.25 -4.77
N CYS A 530 -2.58 -38.64 -5.47
CA CYS A 530 -3.92 -38.20 -5.15
C CYS A 530 -4.35 -38.83 -3.83
N ILE A 531 -4.75 -37.99 -2.87
CA ILE A 531 -5.13 -38.37 -1.52
C ILE A 531 -6.60 -38.05 -1.26
N ASP A 532 -7.28 -38.91 -0.51
CA ASP A 532 -8.62 -38.59 -0.02
C ASP A 532 -8.57 -37.49 1.05
N MET A 533 -9.71 -36.83 1.22
CA MET A 533 -9.95 -35.78 2.20
C MET A 533 -10.07 -36.37 3.62
N ALA A 534 -9.09 -36.12 4.49
CA ALA A 534 -9.17 -36.51 5.90
C ALA A 534 -10.13 -35.60 6.71
N ASP A 535 -10.63 -36.11 7.84
CA ASP A 535 -11.43 -35.32 8.79
C ASP A 535 -10.70 -34.04 9.22
N TYR A 536 -11.36 -32.91 9.00
CA TYR A 536 -10.82 -31.59 9.22
C TYR A 536 -11.89 -30.65 9.78
N ARG A 537 -11.60 -30.05 10.93
CA ARG A 537 -12.40 -29.00 11.55
C ARG A 537 -11.57 -27.75 11.66
N ILE A 538 -11.96 -26.71 10.95
CA ILE A 538 -11.42 -25.36 11.16
C ILE A 538 -12.57 -24.38 11.13
N MET A 539 -12.57 -23.47 12.10
CA MET A 539 -13.56 -22.42 12.20
C MET A 539 -12.85 -21.08 12.26
N THR A 540 -13.35 -20.11 11.51
CA THR A 540 -12.91 -18.72 11.54
C THR A 540 -14.08 -17.80 11.87
N CYS A 541 -13.78 -16.52 12.12
CA CYS A 541 -14.77 -15.50 12.45
C CYS A 541 -14.53 -14.26 11.60
N THR A 542 -15.60 -13.66 11.08
CA THR A 542 -15.57 -12.37 10.40
C THR A 542 -16.53 -11.38 11.08
N PRO A 543 -16.09 -10.19 11.49
CA PRO A 543 -14.68 -9.75 11.49
C PRO A 543 -13.83 -10.58 12.47
N SER A 544 -12.51 -10.64 12.23
CA SER A 544 -11.54 -11.33 13.09
C SER A 544 -11.29 -10.58 14.42
N ALA A 545 -11.60 -9.29 14.45
CA ALA A 545 -11.57 -8.44 15.62
C ALA A 545 -12.67 -7.37 15.55
N VAL A 546 -13.18 -6.93 16.70
CA VAL A 546 -14.09 -5.79 16.79
C VAL A 546 -13.31 -4.62 17.37
N LYS A 547 -12.86 -3.70 16.50
CA LYS A 547 -12.01 -2.57 16.89
C LYS A 547 -12.72 -1.23 16.71
N TYR A 548 -12.25 -0.22 17.44
CA TYR A 548 -12.56 1.18 17.16
C TYR A 548 -12.05 1.58 15.76
N PRO A 549 -12.73 2.46 15.00
CA PRO A 549 -13.97 3.18 15.34
C PRO A 549 -15.27 2.40 15.10
N ASN A 550 -15.19 1.14 14.64
CA ASN A 550 -16.34 0.36 14.17
C ASN A 550 -17.41 0.10 15.25
N ILE A 551 -17.01 0.04 16.53
CA ILE A 551 -17.95 -0.05 17.66
C ILE A 551 -17.61 0.95 18.77
N HIS A 552 -18.59 1.78 19.16
CA HIS A 552 -18.47 2.75 20.24
C HIS A 552 -19.85 3.20 20.74
N ALA A 553 -19.94 3.74 21.96
CA ALA A 553 -21.22 4.17 22.52
C ALA A 553 -21.12 5.46 23.35
N VAL A 554 -22.25 6.16 23.45
CA VAL A 554 -22.40 7.17 24.51
C VAL A 554 -22.52 6.49 25.88
N LYS A 555 -22.21 7.19 26.99
CA LYS A 555 -22.42 6.64 28.34
C LYS A 555 -23.79 6.00 28.50
N ASN A 556 -23.80 4.85 29.16
CA ASN A 556 -24.98 4.03 29.46
C ASN A 556 -25.71 3.44 28.24
N ALA A 557 -25.16 3.57 27.02
CA ALA A 557 -25.69 2.89 25.84
C ALA A 557 -24.96 1.57 25.56
N SER A 558 -25.66 0.65 24.90
CA SER A 558 -25.12 -0.60 24.38
C SER A 558 -25.03 -0.56 22.85
N LYS A 559 -24.14 -1.36 22.28
CA LYS A 559 -24.03 -1.58 20.83
C LYS A 559 -23.99 -3.06 20.50
N THR A 560 -24.42 -3.39 19.30
CA THR A 560 -24.40 -4.76 18.77
C THR A 560 -23.45 -4.85 17.59
N GLN A 561 -22.75 -5.97 17.49
CA GLN A 561 -21.92 -6.35 16.34
C GLN A 561 -22.22 -7.79 15.97
N ASP A 562 -22.56 -8.03 14.71
CA ASP A 562 -22.69 -9.39 14.19
C ASP A 562 -21.29 -9.96 13.87
N LEU A 563 -21.07 -11.19 14.30
CA LEU A 563 -19.91 -12.00 14.01
C LEU A 563 -20.38 -13.20 13.19
N VAL A 564 -19.73 -13.47 12.06
CA VAL A 564 -20.02 -14.61 11.19
C VAL A 564 -18.96 -15.67 11.42
N LEU A 565 -19.34 -16.74 12.12
CA LEU A 565 -18.52 -17.93 12.28
C LEU A 565 -18.62 -18.76 11.01
N THR A 566 -17.48 -19.12 10.41
CA THR A 566 -17.43 -19.90 9.16
C THR A 566 -16.62 -21.18 9.39
N ASN A 567 -17.15 -22.33 8.97
CA ASN A 567 -16.50 -23.63 9.00
C ASN A 567 -15.77 -23.87 7.67
N GLY A 568 -14.44 -23.82 7.68
CA GLY A 568 -13.61 -24.15 6.52
C GLY A 568 -13.26 -25.64 6.43
N GLY A 569 -13.82 -26.48 7.31
CA GLY A 569 -13.59 -27.92 7.34
C GLY A 569 -14.69 -28.74 6.66
N ASN A 570 -14.52 -30.06 6.69
CA ASN A 570 -15.45 -31.04 6.13
C ASN A 570 -16.32 -31.74 7.18
N GLN A 571 -16.14 -31.40 8.45
CA GLN A 571 -16.93 -31.92 9.56
C GLN A 571 -17.73 -30.80 10.22
N PRO A 572 -18.97 -31.05 10.70
CA PRO A 572 -19.70 -30.09 11.51
C PRO A 572 -18.90 -29.68 12.75
N ILE A 573 -19.05 -28.41 13.16
CA ILE A 573 -18.32 -27.84 14.29
C ILE A 573 -19.31 -27.44 15.38
N ASP A 574 -19.29 -28.17 16.49
CA ASP A 574 -19.85 -27.69 17.75
C ASP A 574 -18.83 -26.80 18.45
N TRP A 575 -19.26 -25.63 18.89
CA TRP A 575 -18.42 -24.64 19.53
C TRP A 575 -19.02 -24.13 20.83
N THR A 576 -18.13 -23.64 21.69
CA THR A 576 -18.45 -22.89 22.91
C THR A 576 -17.70 -21.57 22.89
N ALA A 577 -18.25 -20.54 23.53
CA ALA A 577 -17.61 -19.24 23.66
C ALA A 577 -17.41 -18.89 25.14
N ALA A 578 -16.27 -18.28 25.45
CA ALA A 578 -15.94 -17.77 26.77
C ALA A 578 -15.47 -16.32 26.66
N LEU A 579 -15.87 -15.49 27.64
CA LEU A 579 -15.34 -14.14 27.79
C LEU A 579 -14.11 -14.22 28.68
N LEU A 580 -12.95 -13.87 28.14
CA LEU A 580 -11.69 -13.89 28.91
C LEU A 580 -11.52 -12.65 29.78
N GLY A 581 -12.35 -11.63 29.55
CA GLY A 581 -12.24 -10.32 30.18
C GLY A 581 -11.13 -9.48 29.56
N GLY A 582 -11.13 -8.19 29.89
CA GLY A 582 -10.06 -7.25 29.58
C GLY A 582 -9.91 -6.24 30.71
N THR A 583 -8.87 -5.41 30.68
CA THR A 583 -8.70 -4.34 31.69
C THR A 583 -8.39 -3.03 30.99
N PRO A 584 -9.23 -1.99 31.11
CA PRO A 584 -10.56 -1.99 31.75
C PRO A 584 -11.56 -2.94 31.04
N ASN A 585 -12.43 -3.63 31.78
CA ASN A 585 -13.29 -4.68 31.21
C ASN A 585 -14.52 -4.12 30.48
N ALA A 586 -14.70 -4.47 29.21
CA ALA A 586 -15.94 -4.19 28.49
C ALA A 586 -17.01 -5.25 28.85
N PRO A 587 -18.21 -4.87 29.31
CA PRO A 587 -19.32 -5.80 29.47
C PRO A 587 -19.73 -6.32 28.09
N VAL A 588 -19.58 -7.63 27.85
CA VAL A 588 -19.95 -8.28 26.60
C VAL A 588 -20.99 -9.36 26.90
N SER A 589 -21.99 -9.49 26.04
CA SER A 589 -22.96 -10.58 26.03
C SER A 589 -23.02 -11.19 24.63
N VAL A 590 -22.93 -12.52 24.56
CA VAL A 590 -22.95 -13.29 23.31
C VAL A 590 -23.53 -14.68 23.59
N VAL A 591 -24.02 -15.36 22.56
CA VAL A 591 -24.39 -16.78 22.65
C VAL A 591 -23.14 -17.60 22.99
N LEU A 592 -23.23 -18.47 24.01
CA LEU A 592 -22.09 -19.19 24.58
C LEU A 592 -21.81 -20.56 23.95
N SER A 593 -22.69 -21.03 23.05
CA SER A 593 -22.49 -22.29 22.35
C SER A 593 -23.37 -22.37 21.12
N GLY A 594 -22.92 -23.10 20.10
CA GLY A 594 -23.70 -23.35 18.90
C GLY A 594 -23.06 -24.42 18.02
N ASN A 595 -23.59 -24.51 16.80
CA ASN A 595 -23.09 -25.40 15.77
C ASN A 595 -22.90 -24.59 14.48
N VAL A 596 -21.84 -24.89 13.73
CA VAL A 596 -21.65 -24.44 12.35
C VAL A 596 -21.63 -25.68 11.46
N PRO A 597 -22.52 -25.80 10.47
CA PRO A 597 -22.52 -26.94 9.55
C PRO A 597 -21.21 -27.00 8.74
N ALA A 598 -20.92 -28.15 8.12
CA ALA A 598 -19.95 -28.20 7.01
C ALA A 598 -20.67 -27.97 5.68
N GLY A 599 -19.91 -27.81 4.60
CA GLY A 599 -20.45 -27.78 3.24
C GLY A 599 -20.79 -26.37 2.74
N TYR A 600 -21.80 -26.28 1.90
CA TYR A 600 -22.22 -25.01 1.31
C TYR A 600 -22.95 -24.04 2.26
N THR A 601 -23.43 -24.53 3.41
CA THR A 601 -24.07 -23.72 4.46
C THR A 601 -23.18 -23.63 5.69
N ASN A 602 -21.89 -23.42 5.47
CA ASN A 602 -20.85 -23.51 6.48
C ASN A 602 -20.72 -22.28 7.38
N SER A 603 -21.78 -21.48 7.58
CA SER A 603 -21.70 -20.29 8.41
C SER A 603 -22.84 -20.14 9.41
N ALA A 604 -22.56 -19.44 10.51
CA ALA A 604 -23.53 -19.05 11.51
C ALA A 604 -23.25 -17.62 11.98
N THR A 605 -24.29 -16.79 11.98
CA THR A 605 -24.21 -15.41 12.51
C THR A 605 -24.58 -15.40 13.99
N ILE A 606 -23.74 -14.76 14.80
CA ILE A 606 -23.97 -14.51 16.22
C ILE A 606 -23.88 -13.00 16.47
N THR A 607 -24.74 -12.47 17.33
CA THR A 607 -24.72 -11.05 17.70
C THR A 607 -24.05 -10.88 19.05
N ALA A 608 -22.93 -10.15 19.09
CA ALA A 608 -22.29 -9.69 20.32
C ALA A 608 -22.88 -8.34 20.74
N THR A 609 -23.30 -8.21 21.99
CA THR A 609 -23.74 -6.93 22.59
C THR A 609 -22.70 -6.43 23.57
N VAL A 610 -22.25 -5.19 23.43
CA VAL A 610 -21.23 -4.56 24.27
C VAL A 610 -21.79 -3.34 25.01
N GLY A 611 -21.39 -3.15 26.28
CA GLY A 611 -21.94 -2.14 27.20
C GLY A 611 -23.20 -2.62 27.93
N PRO A 612 -23.88 -1.77 28.72
CA PRO A 612 -23.60 -0.35 28.92
C PRO A 612 -22.50 -0.10 29.96
N LEU A 613 -21.86 1.07 29.86
CA LEU A 613 -20.83 1.54 30.81
C LEU A 613 -21.08 3.00 31.17
N SER A 614 -20.88 3.34 32.44
CA SER A 614 -21.16 4.68 32.99
C SER A 614 -19.94 5.60 33.05
N THR A 615 -18.78 5.13 32.62
CA THR A 615 -17.50 5.85 32.63
C THR A 615 -16.94 5.90 31.22
N GLU A 616 -16.29 7.02 30.88
CA GLU A 616 -15.61 7.16 29.59
C GLU A 616 -14.32 6.33 29.57
N GLY A 617 -13.88 5.96 28.37
CA GLY A 617 -12.61 5.28 28.16
C GLY A 617 -12.71 4.12 27.16
N LEU A 618 -11.55 3.52 26.92
CA LEU A 618 -11.42 2.29 26.13
C LEU A 618 -11.57 1.09 27.05
N PHE A 619 -12.44 0.16 26.67
CA PHE A 619 -12.68 -1.06 27.39
C PHE A 619 -12.41 -2.24 26.48
N HIS A 620 -11.78 -3.26 27.04
CA HIS A 620 -11.33 -4.44 26.33
C HIS A 620 -12.12 -5.66 26.78
N ASN A 621 -12.36 -6.58 25.86
CA ASN A 621 -12.71 -7.96 26.17
C ASN A 621 -12.22 -8.85 25.03
N THR A 622 -12.23 -10.16 25.24
CA THR A 622 -11.93 -11.13 24.21
C THR A 622 -12.97 -12.23 24.27
N ILE A 623 -13.62 -12.51 23.14
CA ILE A 623 -14.44 -13.70 22.97
C ILE A 623 -13.53 -14.81 22.48
N ARG A 624 -13.30 -15.84 23.31
CA ARG A 624 -12.62 -17.06 22.90
C ARG A 624 -13.64 -18.07 22.42
N PHE A 625 -13.54 -18.48 21.16
CA PHE A 625 -14.27 -19.63 20.64
C PHE A 625 -13.42 -20.88 20.81
N THR A 626 -14.01 -21.92 21.39
CA THR A 626 -13.39 -23.24 21.60
C THR A 626 -14.23 -24.30 20.92
N TYR A 627 -13.60 -25.16 20.13
CA TYR A 627 -14.27 -26.17 19.30
C TYR A 627 -13.45 -27.45 19.19
N ASP A 628 -13.94 -28.43 18.42
CA ASP A 628 -13.29 -29.73 18.19
C ASP A 628 -13.01 -30.47 19.52
N GLY A 629 -14.04 -30.60 20.36
CA GLY A 629 -13.93 -31.23 21.67
C GLY A 629 -13.03 -30.47 22.67
N GLY A 630 -12.68 -29.22 22.38
CA GLY A 630 -11.78 -28.40 23.19
C GLY A 630 -10.32 -28.37 22.73
N ALA A 631 -9.99 -29.06 21.64
CA ALA A 631 -8.62 -29.13 21.13
C ALA A 631 -8.18 -27.85 20.40
N LYS A 632 -9.13 -27.06 19.88
CA LYS A 632 -8.85 -25.84 19.11
C LYS A 632 -9.58 -24.64 19.68
N SER A 633 -8.94 -23.48 19.62
CA SER A 633 -9.55 -22.21 19.98
C SER A 633 -8.95 -21.05 19.19
N PHE A 634 -9.74 -19.99 19.01
CA PHE A 634 -9.26 -18.69 18.54
C PHE A 634 -9.97 -17.57 19.29
N ASP A 635 -9.36 -16.39 19.26
CA ASP A 635 -9.80 -15.21 20.00
C ASP A 635 -10.28 -14.13 19.04
N VAL A 636 -11.42 -13.52 19.38
CA VAL A 636 -11.94 -12.32 18.74
C VAL A 636 -11.83 -11.18 19.76
N PRO A 637 -10.79 -10.33 19.65
CA PRO A 637 -10.64 -9.19 20.55
C PRO A 637 -11.72 -8.14 20.29
N ILE A 638 -12.19 -7.51 21.36
CA ILE A 638 -13.19 -6.44 21.36
C ILE A 638 -12.59 -5.22 22.05
N ASP A 639 -12.43 -4.15 21.28
CA ASP A 639 -12.10 -2.81 21.76
C ASP A 639 -13.36 -1.95 21.65
N PHE A 640 -13.95 -1.64 22.80
CA PHE A 640 -15.19 -0.88 22.91
C PHE A 640 -14.98 0.42 23.64
N TYR A 641 -15.28 1.52 22.96
CA TYR A 641 -15.00 2.86 23.46
C TYR A 641 -16.28 3.56 23.89
N VAL A 642 -16.23 4.26 25.04
CA VAL A 642 -17.37 4.97 25.65
C VAL A 642 -16.99 6.42 25.92
N PHE A 643 -17.84 7.37 25.55
CA PHE A 643 -17.67 8.81 25.79
C PHE A 643 -19.03 9.53 25.88
N ASP A 644 -19.08 10.78 26.31
CA ASP A 644 -20.31 11.55 26.49
C ASP A 644 -20.84 12.16 25.20
N SER A 645 -19.95 12.60 24.32
CA SER A 645 -20.27 13.17 23.01
C SER A 645 -19.06 13.00 22.10
N TRP A 646 -19.24 12.45 20.90
CA TRP A 646 -18.19 12.47 19.89
C TRP A 646 -18.76 12.49 18.48
N PHE A 647 -17.89 12.90 17.57
CA PHE A 647 -18.08 12.81 16.14
C PHE A 647 -16.76 12.37 15.49
N LEU A 648 -16.85 11.63 14.39
CA LEU A 648 -15.68 11.38 13.55
C LEU A 648 -15.09 12.73 13.07
N PRO A 649 -13.76 12.91 13.04
CA PRO A 649 -13.16 14.10 12.50
C PRO A 649 -13.65 14.34 11.06
N GLN A 650 -14.16 15.53 10.79
CA GLN A 650 -14.62 15.93 9.47
C GLN A 650 -13.80 17.12 9.02
N ASN A 651 -13.12 16.97 7.89
CA ASN A 651 -12.41 18.06 7.26
C ASN A 651 -13.42 19.05 6.69
N VAL A 652 -13.35 20.30 7.14
CA VAL A 652 -14.20 21.38 6.63
C VAL A 652 -13.34 22.43 5.90
N PRO A 653 -13.71 22.83 4.67
CA PRO A 653 -12.93 23.79 3.91
C PRO A 653 -13.14 25.20 4.46
N LEU A 654 -12.09 25.80 5.00
CA LEU A 654 -12.02 27.20 5.36
C LEU A 654 -11.32 27.99 4.24
N ARG A 655 -11.74 29.23 4.00
CA ARG A 655 -11.27 30.03 2.85
C ARG A 655 -10.91 31.44 3.28
N THR A 656 -9.86 32.01 2.71
CA THR A 656 -9.63 33.48 2.67
C THR A 656 -10.25 34.06 1.39
N SER A 657 -9.84 35.25 0.94
CA SER A 657 -10.21 35.76 -0.39
C SER A 657 -9.40 35.14 -1.53
N THR A 658 -8.20 34.60 -1.25
CA THR A 658 -7.28 34.07 -2.26
C THR A 658 -6.98 32.60 -2.08
N ASN A 659 -7.16 32.05 -0.88
CA ASN A 659 -6.67 30.74 -0.49
C ASN A 659 -7.77 29.88 0.12
N ARG A 660 -7.54 28.56 0.15
CA ARG A 660 -8.33 27.58 0.90
C ARG A 660 -7.42 26.69 1.73
N MET A 661 -7.94 26.16 2.83
CA MET A 661 -7.30 25.14 3.65
C MET A 661 -8.41 24.36 4.37
N ALA A 662 -8.31 23.03 4.43
CA ALA A 662 -9.21 22.25 5.27
C ALA A 662 -8.74 22.31 6.72
N VAL A 663 -9.69 22.31 7.66
CA VAL A 663 -9.41 22.20 9.09
C VAL A 663 -10.36 21.20 9.71
N ASN A 664 -10.01 20.65 10.87
CA ASN A 664 -10.92 19.78 11.60
C ASN A 664 -10.87 19.98 13.11
N GLN A 665 -11.68 19.17 13.78
CA GLN A 665 -11.98 19.24 15.20
C GLN A 665 -10.82 18.89 16.12
N THR A 666 -9.77 18.26 15.59
CA THR A 666 -8.69 17.67 16.39
C THR A 666 -7.40 18.45 16.22
N SER A 667 -7.50 19.77 16.10
CA SER A 667 -6.41 20.71 15.80
C SER A 667 -5.74 20.57 14.44
N GLN A 668 -6.27 19.75 13.52
CA GLN A 668 -5.60 19.52 12.24
C GLN A 668 -5.84 20.68 11.27
N ALA A 669 -4.76 21.16 10.66
CA ALA A 669 -4.73 22.02 9.50
C ALA A 669 -4.25 21.22 8.30
N ALA A 670 -4.96 21.33 7.19
CA ALA A 670 -4.76 20.56 5.97
C ALA A 670 -4.83 19.03 6.15
N VAL A 671 -4.99 18.36 5.02
CA VAL A 671 -4.97 16.91 4.83
C VAL A 671 -4.52 16.69 3.38
N ASP A 672 -3.70 15.67 3.15
CA ASP A 672 -3.05 15.21 1.91
C ASP A 672 -3.75 15.55 0.56
N VAL A 673 -2.94 15.63 -0.49
CA VAL A 673 -3.16 16.21 -1.83
C VAL A 673 -4.56 16.02 -2.43
N SER A 674 -5.02 17.08 -3.13
CA SER A 674 -6.16 17.20 -4.08
C SER A 674 -7.39 18.04 -3.65
N ALA A 675 -7.62 18.33 -2.37
CA ALA A 675 -8.74 19.22 -1.97
C ALA A 675 -8.61 19.97 -0.63
N SER A 676 -7.64 19.61 0.21
CA SER A 676 -7.61 19.98 1.64
C SER A 676 -6.35 20.75 2.08
N SER A 677 -5.35 20.88 1.21
CA SER A 677 -4.10 21.64 1.42
C SER A 677 -4.31 23.16 1.53
N PHE A 678 -3.32 23.87 2.09
CA PHE A 678 -3.19 25.32 1.86
C PHE A 678 -2.81 25.54 0.39
N SER A 679 -3.81 25.86 -0.44
CA SER A 679 -3.64 26.15 -1.87
C SER A 679 -4.25 27.50 -2.27
N TYR A 680 -3.59 28.19 -3.20
CA TYR A 680 -4.08 29.45 -3.78
C TYR A 680 -5.14 29.17 -4.85
N PHE A 681 -6.25 29.92 -4.89
CA PHE A 681 -7.29 29.75 -5.93
C PHE A 681 -6.76 29.98 -7.35
N ALA A 682 -5.74 30.82 -7.48
CA ALA A 682 -5.10 31.12 -8.77
C ALA A 682 -4.19 29.97 -9.26
N ASN A 683 -3.77 29.05 -8.39
CA ASN A 683 -3.05 27.85 -8.75
C ASN A 683 -3.26 26.73 -7.71
N THR A 684 -4.03 25.70 -8.07
CA THR A 684 -4.32 24.56 -7.18
C THR A 684 -3.35 23.40 -7.36
N THR A 685 -2.26 23.57 -8.13
CA THR A 685 -1.21 22.55 -8.30
C THR A 685 -0.02 22.78 -7.37
N GLU A 686 -0.05 23.86 -6.59
CA GLU A 686 0.95 24.19 -5.57
C GLU A 686 0.27 24.02 -4.21
N ASP A 687 0.72 23.02 -3.46
CA ASP A 687 0.32 22.80 -2.08
C ASP A 687 1.42 23.36 -1.18
N PHE A 688 1.03 24.16 -0.17
CA PHE A 688 1.96 24.82 0.76
C PHE A 688 2.06 24.10 2.11
N ILE A 689 1.01 23.39 2.49
CA ILE A 689 0.93 22.62 3.73
C ILE A 689 0.24 21.31 3.38
N THR A 690 0.91 20.21 3.68
CA THR A 690 0.37 18.86 3.58
C THR A 690 -0.52 18.60 4.79
N ASP A 691 0.02 18.82 5.98
CA ASP A 691 -0.72 18.78 7.23
C ASP A 691 -0.03 19.55 8.36
N GLY A 692 -0.78 19.77 9.43
CA GLY A 692 -0.27 20.31 10.68
C GLY A 692 -1.23 19.99 11.81
N SER A 693 -0.70 19.76 13.01
CA SER A 693 -1.50 19.38 14.17
C SER A 693 -0.78 19.72 15.47
N MET A 694 -1.57 19.89 16.54
CA MET A 694 -1.04 19.95 17.89
C MET A 694 -0.45 18.60 18.31
N ILE A 695 0.67 18.66 19.02
CA ILE A 695 1.35 17.56 19.69
C ILE A 695 1.35 17.84 21.20
N MET A 696 0.95 16.85 22.00
CA MET A 696 0.90 16.93 23.46
C MET A 696 1.30 15.61 24.08
N GLY A 697 2.15 15.63 25.10
CA GLY A 697 2.42 14.43 25.89
C GLY A 697 3.43 14.67 27.01
N ASN A 698 3.78 13.63 27.75
CA ASN A 698 4.63 13.75 28.95
C ASN A 698 5.72 12.66 29.12
N ALA A 699 5.88 11.76 28.15
CA ALA A 699 6.94 10.76 28.18
C ALA A 699 7.25 10.21 26.78
N VAL A 700 8.40 9.56 26.62
CA VAL A 700 8.73 8.70 25.48
C VAL A 700 7.63 7.65 25.33
N GLY A 701 6.94 7.62 24.18
CA GLY A 701 5.83 6.70 23.94
C GLY A 701 4.44 7.23 24.32
N ASN A 702 4.35 8.41 24.96
CA ASN A 702 3.09 9.00 25.43
C ASN A 702 2.90 10.42 24.86
N LEU A 703 2.77 10.50 23.53
CA LEU A 703 2.57 11.73 22.76
C LEU A 703 1.29 11.62 21.91
N SER A 704 0.64 12.75 21.68
CA SER A 704 -0.42 12.86 20.68
C SER A 704 0.16 13.19 19.32
N TRP A 705 -0.36 12.57 18.27
CA TRP A 705 -0.08 12.99 16.90
C TRP A 705 -1.23 12.59 15.97
N LYS A 706 -1.46 13.45 14.97
CA LYS A 706 -2.45 13.27 13.90
C LYS A 706 -1.95 13.91 12.59
N ILE A 707 -0.63 13.93 12.45
CA ILE A 707 0.08 14.39 11.28
C ILE A 707 0.45 13.13 10.49
N PHE A 708 0.18 13.14 9.19
CA PHE A 708 0.20 12.08 8.18
C PHE A 708 -0.91 11.02 8.35
N GLU A 709 -1.71 10.75 7.30
CA GLU A 709 -2.93 9.92 7.38
C GLU A 709 -2.68 8.40 7.53
N GLY A 710 -1.43 7.95 7.52
CA GLY A 710 -1.06 6.54 7.63
C GLY A 710 -0.93 6.04 9.07
N GLY A 711 -1.88 5.21 9.53
CA GLY A 711 -1.72 4.10 10.50
C GLY A 711 -1.04 4.27 11.88
N GLN A 712 -0.32 5.35 12.16
CA GLN A 712 0.51 5.49 13.35
C GLN A 712 0.03 6.67 14.17
N GLY A 713 -0.25 6.44 15.44
CA GLY A 713 -1.01 7.33 16.35
C GLY A 713 -2.13 6.61 17.07
N ASP A 714 -2.36 5.36 16.69
CA ASP A 714 -3.34 4.51 17.32
C ASP A 714 -3.04 4.33 18.82
N PRO A 715 -4.08 4.39 19.65
CA PRO A 715 -3.92 4.25 21.09
C PRO A 715 -3.35 2.88 21.44
N THR A 716 -2.06 2.81 21.75
CA THR A 716 -1.44 1.60 22.33
C THR A 716 -1.68 1.57 23.85
N PRO A 717 -1.46 0.44 24.53
CA PRO A 717 -1.51 0.38 26.00
C PRO A 717 -0.52 1.33 26.71
N SER A 718 0.50 1.82 26.00
CA SER A 718 1.51 2.75 26.50
C SER A 718 1.34 4.21 26.06
N ASN A 719 0.47 4.49 25.06
CA ASN A 719 0.18 5.85 24.59
C ASN A 719 -1.21 6.33 25.03
N ASN A 720 -1.26 6.98 26.20
CA ASN A 720 -2.47 7.53 26.79
C ASN A 720 -2.92 8.85 26.18
N TYR A 721 -2.12 9.52 25.34
CA TYR A 721 -2.58 10.72 24.63
C TYR A 721 -3.12 10.38 23.23
N GLY A 722 -2.44 9.50 22.48
CA GLY A 722 -2.92 8.96 21.19
C GLY A 722 -3.37 10.05 20.19
N ARG A 723 -4.32 9.75 19.31
CA ARG A 723 -4.98 10.81 18.50
C ARG A 723 -5.77 11.75 19.41
N LEU A 724 -5.83 13.04 19.08
CA LEU A 724 -6.79 13.97 19.71
C LEU A 724 -8.21 13.66 19.20
N TYR A 725 -9.23 13.80 20.05
CA TYR A 725 -10.62 13.42 19.75
C TYR A 725 -11.54 14.63 19.72
N ALA A 726 -12.56 14.58 18.86
CA ALA A 726 -13.56 15.62 18.72
C ALA A 726 -14.76 15.38 19.65
N LEU A 727 -15.22 16.44 20.33
CA LEU A 727 -16.43 16.44 21.16
C LEU A 727 -17.61 17.16 20.49
N SER A 728 -17.38 17.94 19.43
CA SER A 728 -18.41 18.63 18.64
C SER A 728 -18.15 18.50 17.14
N VAL A 729 -19.17 18.72 16.30
CA VAL A 729 -18.94 18.95 14.86
C VAL A 729 -18.23 20.28 14.65
N THR A 730 -17.36 20.39 13.63
CA THR A 730 -16.78 21.69 13.27
C THR A 730 -17.88 22.58 12.70
N THR A 731 -18.12 23.73 13.34
CA THR A 731 -19.10 24.70 12.85
C THR A 731 -18.41 25.85 12.14
N ILE A 732 -18.82 26.13 10.90
CA ILE A 732 -18.33 27.29 10.14
C ILE A 732 -19.33 28.44 10.25
N ASP A 733 -18.85 29.58 10.73
CA ASP A 733 -19.55 30.86 10.60
C ASP A 733 -18.85 31.73 9.54
N SER A 734 -19.58 32.03 8.48
CA SER A 734 -19.12 32.88 7.38
C SER A 734 -19.90 34.18 7.24
N THR A 735 -20.92 34.40 8.06
CA THR A 735 -21.90 35.50 7.87
C THR A 735 -21.90 36.51 9.00
N THR A 736 -21.58 36.10 10.23
CA THR A 736 -21.69 36.98 11.41
C THR A 736 -20.58 38.03 11.43
N PHE A 737 -19.36 37.66 11.04
CA PHE A 737 -18.20 38.55 11.08
C PHE A 737 -17.90 39.11 9.68
N PRO A 738 -17.90 40.43 9.48
CA PRO A 738 -17.66 41.01 8.15
C PRO A 738 -16.21 40.88 7.68
N SER A 739 -15.23 40.86 8.59
CA SER A 739 -13.79 40.86 8.27
C SER A 739 -13.15 39.49 8.15
N TYR A 740 -13.78 38.41 8.65
CA TYR A 740 -13.21 37.05 8.62
C TYR A 740 -14.27 35.94 8.62
N ARG A 741 -13.83 34.70 8.43
CA ARG A 741 -14.58 33.46 8.64
C ARG A 741 -13.97 32.71 9.82
N ILE A 742 -14.78 31.95 10.54
CA ILE A 742 -14.32 31.15 11.68
C ILE A 742 -14.86 29.72 11.58
N ALA A 743 -14.01 28.74 11.87
CA ALA A 743 -14.39 27.36 12.07
C ALA A 743 -14.02 26.94 13.50
N THR A 744 -15.02 26.58 14.31
CA THR A 744 -14.82 26.23 15.72
C THR A 744 -15.10 24.76 15.98
N ALA A 745 -14.33 24.18 16.90
CA ALA A 745 -14.54 22.83 17.39
C ALA A 745 -14.00 22.68 18.81
N ILE A 746 -14.49 21.65 19.49
CA ILE A 746 -14.08 21.26 20.83
C ILE A 746 -13.57 19.83 20.75
N GLY A 747 -12.53 19.52 21.51
CA GLY A 747 -11.94 18.20 21.58
C GLY A 747 -11.31 17.87 22.93
N THR A 748 -10.74 16.67 23.01
CA THR A 748 -10.11 16.14 24.21
C THR A 748 -9.01 15.14 23.88
N ASN A 749 -8.09 14.91 24.81
CA ASN A 749 -7.19 13.75 24.75
C ASN A 749 -7.93 12.44 25.15
N ARG A 750 -7.29 11.29 24.89
CA ARG A 750 -7.90 9.94 25.03
C ARG A 750 -8.57 9.62 26.36
N ASP A 751 -8.04 10.10 27.49
CA ASP A 751 -8.59 9.80 28.82
C ASP A 751 -9.44 10.95 29.40
N SER A 752 -9.70 11.95 28.56
CA SER A 752 -10.46 13.17 28.87
C SER A 752 -9.93 14.00 30.04
N THR A 753 -8.64 13.87 30.37
CA THR A 753 -8.00 14.72 31.39
C THR A 753 -7.67 16.12 30.87
N VAL A 754 -7.49 16.26 29.56
CA VAL A 754 -7.21 17.54 28.88
C VAL A 754 -8.26 17.79 27.82
N GLY A 755 -9.09 18.81 28.07
CA GLY A 755 -10.00 19.38 27.08
C GLY A 755 -9.30 20.47 26.30
N PHE A 756 -9.69 20.65 25.05
CA PHE A 756 -9.22 21.77 24.25
C PHE A 756 -10.31 22.32 23.34
N ASP A 757 -10.28 23.63 23.15
CA ASP A 757 -11.08 24.32 22.14
C ASP A 757 -10.14 24.76 21.01
N VAL A 758 -10.61 24.65 19.77
CA VAL A 758 -9.90 25.14 18.59
C VAL A 758 -10.82 26.04 17.77
N ALA A 759 -10.29 27.20 17.38
CA ALA A 759 -10.94 28.12 16.46
C ALA A 759 -9.99 28.52 15.34
N TRP A 760 -10.34 28.19 14.10
CA TRP A 760 -9.60 28.56 12.91
C TRP A 760 -10.18 29.81 12.28
N TYR A 761 -9.37 30.85 12.15
CA TYR A 761 -9.73 32.13 11.58
C TYR A 761 -9.13 32.30 10.18
N ALA A 762 -9.97 32.75 9.24
CA ALA A 762 -9.58 33.06 7.88
C ALA A 762 -10.04 34.47 7.48
N PRO A 763 -9.12 35.44 7.31
CA PRO A 763 -9.47 36.79 6.91
C PRO A 763 -10.14 36.85 5.53
N LYS A 764 -11.07 37.80 5.36
CA LYS A 764 -11.81 38.02 4.10
C LYS A 764 -11.20 39.11 3.23
N HIS A 765 -10.39 39.99 3.79
CA HIS A 765 -9.79 41.10 3.05
C HIS A 765 -8.57 40.62 2.25
N ILE A 766 -8.40 41.17 1.04
CA ILE A 766 -7.33 40.75 0.13
C ILE A 766 -5.93 40.96 0.72
N ASP A 767 -5.74 42.04 1.48
CA ASP A 767 -4.45 42.38 2.09
C ASP A 767 -4.04 41.51 3.29
N SER A 768 -4.93 40.65 3.77
CA SER A 768 -4.71 39.72 4.90
C SER A 768 -5.04 38.27 4.51
N ALA A 769 -5.06 37.96 3.22
CA ALA A 769 -5.50 36.67 2.73
C ALA A 769 -4.42 35.57 2.77
N ASP A 770 -3.19 35.92 3.13
CA ASP A 770 -1.99 35.09 3.06
C ASP A 770 -1.70 34.27 4.33
N PHE A 771 -2.58 34.33 5.33
CA PHE A 771 -2.41 33.59 6.58
C PHE A 771 -3.73 33.02 7.11
N TYR A 772 -3.59 31.99 7.93
CA TYR A 772 -4.61 31.45 8.82
C TYR A 772 -4.13 31.54 10.26
N ILE A 773 -5.07 31.66 11.19
CA ILE A 773 -4.77 31.64 12.64
C ILE A 773 -5.56 30.49 13.27
N GLY A 774 -4.86 29.56 13.91
CA GLY A 774 -5.46 28.58 14.81
C GLY A 774 -5.35 29.08 16.24
N HIS A 775 -6.48 29.36 16.87
CA HIS A 775 -6.57 29.75 18.27
C HIS A 775 -6.90 28.51 19.11
N PHE A 776 -6.09 28.23 20.12
CA PHE A 776 -6.18 27.03 20.95
C PHE A 776 -6.29 27.40 22.43
N GLU A 777 -7.27 26.84 23.11
CA GLU A 777 -7.41 26.91 24.57
C GLU A 777 -7.35 25.51 25.16
N LEU A 778 -6.39 25.23 26.03
CA LEU A 778 -6.24 23.95 26.74
C LEU A 778 -6.64 24.11 28.20
N TYR A 779 -7.42 23.17 28.69
CA TYR A 779 -8.03 23.20 30.02
C TYR A 779 -8.28 21.80 30.59
N GLN A 780 -8.69 21.73 31.86
CA GLN A 780 -9.08 20.47 32.49
C GLN A 780 -10.28 19.86 31.77
N GLY A 781 -10.10 18.66 31.22
CA GLY A 781 -11.15 17.93 30.52
C GLY A 781 -12.24 17.38 31.47
N THR A 782 -13.20 16.65 30.91
CA THR A 782 -14.35 16.10 31.65
C THR A 782 -13.95 15.09 32.73
N ASN A 783 -12.79 14.44 32.59
CA ASN A 783 -12.24 13.57 33.61
C ASN A 783 -11.57 14.40 34.72
N THR A 784 -12.37 14.81 35.70
CA THR A 784 -11.91 15.60 36.87
C THR A 784 -11.27 14.75 37.97
N THR A 785 -11.24 13.42 37.81
CA THR A 785 -10.70 12.49 38.81
C THR A 785 -9.22 12.16 38.60
N ALA A 786 -8.67 12.55 37.46
CA ALA A 786 -7.26 12.42 37.11
C ALA A 786 -6.71 13.78 36.64
N SER A 787 -5.41 13.99 36.81
CA SER A 787 -4.71 15.22 36.42
C SER A 787 -3.65 14.91 35.37
N ALA A 788 -3.56 15.76 34.35
CA ALA A 788 -2.46 15.72 33.38
C ALA A 788 -1.35 16.69 33.82
N SER A 789 -0.18 16.15 34.16
CA SER A 789 0.97 16.92 34.64
C SER A 789 2.21 16.67 33.80
N GLY A 790 3.13 17.63 33.79
CA GLY A 790 4.40 17.53 33.08
C GLY A 790 4.25 17.50 31.56
N LEU A 791 3.28 18.21 31.01
CA LEU A 791 3.00 18.20 29.58
C LEU A 791 4.00 19.05 28.79
N THR A 792 4.52 18.46 27.72
CA THR A 792 5.13 19.18 26.61
C THR A 792 4.08 19.38 25.52
N ILE A 793 3.88 20.62 25.11
CA ILE A 793 2.85 21.07 24.18
C ILE A 793 3.53 21.77 23.02
N ALA A 794 3.28 21.29 21.81
CA ALA A 794 3.86 21.79 20.58
C ALA A 794 2.84 21.80 19.44
N TYR A 795 3.17 22.49 18.35
CA TYR A 795 2.43 22.44 17.10
C TYR A 795 3.39 22.11 15.97
N ALA A 796 3.09 21.07 15.20
CA ALA A 796 3.90 20.62 14.07
C ALA A 796 3.19 20.93 12.75
N VAL A 797 3.97 21.28 11.73
CA VAL A 797 3.48 21.61 10.39
C VAL A 797 4.44 21.03 9.37
N ASP A 798 3.89 20.29 8.43
CA ASP A 798 4.59 19.84 7.25
C ASP A 798 4.40 20.82 6.09
N TRP A 799 5.51 21.44 5.69
CA TRP A 799 5.51 22.56 4.75
C TRP A 799 6.10 22.14 3.42
N ASP A 800 5.25 21.79 2.46
CA ASP A 800 5.62 21.63 1.06
C ASP A 800 5.75 23.02 0.41
N VAL A 801 6.92 23.63 0.23
CA VAL A 801 6.96 25.04 -0.24
C VAL A 801 7.55 25.21 -1.64
N PRO A 802 6.70 25.22 -2.70
CA PRO A 802 5.59 24.32 -3.00
C PRO A 802 6.07 23.21 -3.95
N ALA A 803 5.84 21.97 -3.51
CA ALA A 803 6.31 20.71 -4.11
C ALA A 803 7.83 20.52 -4.09
N ASP A 804 8.33 19.89 -3.03
CA ASP A 804 9.75 19.66 -2.78
C ASP A 804 10.26 18.25 -3.12
N SER A 805 9.45 17.44 -3.82
CA SER A 805 9.85 16.08 -4.21
C SER A 805 11.05 16.08 -5.17
N SER A 806 12.18 15.52 -4.71
CA SER A 806 13.35 15.02 -5.47
C SER A 806 14.28 15.99 -6.20
N THR A 807 14.04 17.31 -6.23
CA THR A 807 14.89 18.26 -7.00
C THR A 807 15.07 19.67 -6.42
N SER A 808 14.54 19.95 -5.24
CA SER A 808 14.54 21.29 -4.62
C SER A 808 14.91 21.23 -3.14
N ASP A 809 15.71 22.19 -2.69
CA ASP A 809 16.17 22.29 -1.30
C ASP A 809 15.37 23.39 -0.57
N ASN A 810 14.90 23.11 0.64
CA ASN A 810 14.32 24.06 1.57
C ASN A 810 15.40 24.70 2.45
N THR A 811 15.39 26.03 2.53
CA THR A 811 16.21 26.79 3.49
C THR A 811 15.39 27.17 4.70
N VAL A 812 15.91 26.87 5.89
CA VAL A 812 15.30 27.25 7.17
C VAL A 812 15.75 28.64 7.59
N VAL A 813 14.81 29.49 7.94
CA VAL A 813 15.03 30.82 8.53
C VAL A 813 14.44 30.84 9.94
N LEU A 814 15.26 31.19 10.91
CA LEU A 814 14.87 31.30 12.31
C LEU A 814 14.71 32.78 12.68
N ASP A 815 13.53 33.19 13.13
CA ASP A 815 13.25 34.54 13.61
C ASP A 815 12.66 34.47 15.02
N ALA A 816 13.55 34.50 16.01
CA ALA A 816 13.17 34.50 17.42
C ALA A 816 12.40 35.76 17.83
N SER A 817 12.57 36.89 17.12
CA SER A 817 11.87 38.14 17.43
C SER A 817 10.38 38.06 17.10
N ARG A 818 10.05 37.38 15.99
CA ARG A 818 8.66 37.05 15.60
C ARG A 818 8.16 35.73 16.16
N GLN A 819 8.98 35.01 16.92
CA GLN A 819 8.70 33.66 17.39
C GLN A 819 8.32 32.70 16.26
N MET A 820 9.09 32.74 15.18
CA MET A 820 8.77 32.17 13.88
C MET A 820 9.89 31.27 13.35
N ILE A 821 9.49 30.19 12.68
CA ILE A 821 10.33 29.44 11.75
C ILE A 821 9.72 29.56 10.35
N ALA A 822 10.53 29.98 9.39
CA ALA A 822 10.13 30.09 7.99
C ALA A 822 10.95 29.15 7.11
N LEU A 823 10.29 28.59 6.10
CA LEU A 823 10.91 27.80 5.05
C LEU A 823 10.85 28.54 3.72
N GLN A 824 11.93 28.41 2.95
CA GLN A 824 12.07 28.95 1.61
C GLN A 824 12.46 27.84 0.64
N GLY A 825 11.60 27.55 -0.34
CA GLY A 825 11.90 26.59 -1.40
C GLY A 825 12.92 27.12 -2.41
N THR A 826 13.90 26.29 -2.76
CA THR A 826 14.92 26.58 -3.78
C THR A 826 15.01 25.44 -4.79
N GLY A 827 14.79 25.73 -6.09
CA GLY A 827 14.94 24.73 -7.14
C GLY A 827 16.39 24.61 -7.62
N THR A 828 16.88 23.39 -7.84
CA THR A 828 18.11 23.20 -8.61
C THR A 828 17.79 23.19 -10.10
N GLY A 829 18.33 24.17 -10.84
CA GLY A 829 18.63 23.91 -12.23
C GLY A 829 19.68 22.79 -12.27
N LEU A 830 19.52 21.82 -13.18
CA LEU A 830 20.42 20.68 -13.40
C LEU A 830 21.91 20.99 -13.12
N PRO A 831 22.70 20.02 -12.62
CA PRO A 831 24.10 20.24 -12.27
C PRO A 831 24.89 20.88 -13.44
N GLY A 832 25.33 22.13 -13.25
CA GLY A 832 26.25 22.80 -14.17
C GLY A 832 25.71 24.01 -14.95
N THR A 833 24.49 24.49 -14.76
CA THR A 833 24.03 25.73 -15.43
C THR A 833 23.22 26.67 -14.53
N THR A 834 23.77 27.89 -14.30
CA THR A 834 23.13 29.15 -13.86
C THR A 834 22.86 29.31 -12.35
N PRO A 835 22.94 30.54 -11.76
CA PRO A 835 22.79 30.75 -10.32
C PRO A 835 21.40 30.37 -9.80
N ILE A 836 21.36 29.80 -8.61
CA ILE A 836 20.16 29.43 -7.83
C ILE A 836 19.16 30.60 -7.85
N THR A 837 18.00 30.42 -8.47
CA THR A 837 16.92 31.42 -8.48
C THR A 837 15.81 30.97 -7.53
N ARG A 838 15.63 31.74 -6.44
CA ARG A 838 14.67 31.55 -5.33
C ARG A 838 13.19 31.66 -5.79
N THR A 839 12.70 30.70 -6.56
CA THR A 839 11.51 30.91 -7.42
C THR A 839 10.25 30.13 -7.02
N GLN A 840 10.28 29.35 -5.94
CA GLN A 840 9.20 28.42 -5.63
C GLN A 840 8.16 28.96 -4.61
N GLY A 841 8.54 29.46 -3.43
CA GLY A 841 7.57 30.02 -2.47
C GLY A 841 8.15 30.19 -1.06
N PHE A 842 7.34 30.67 -0.13
CA PHE A 842 7.70 30.85 1.28
C PHE A 842 6.56 30.38 2.20
N GLY A 843 6.90 29.68 3.28
CA GLY A 843 5.97 29.26 4.34
C GLY A 843 6.53 29.63 5.72
N ALA A 844 5.66 29.94 6.68
CA ALA A 844 6.05 30.27 8.05
C ALA A 844 5.04 29.79 9.08
N THR A 845 5.58 29.19 10.15
CA THR A 845 4.86 28.93 11.39
C THR A 845 5.34 29.90 12.46
N ALA A 846 4.43 30.67 13.06
CA ALA A 846 4.70 31.47 14.26
C ALA A 846 3.70 31.12 15.37
N VAL A 847 4.11 31.20 16.64
CA VAL A 847 3.22 30.89 17.76
C VAL A 847 3.35 31.92 18.88
N TYR A 848 2.20 32.36 19.39
CA TYR A 848 2.09 33.37 20.45
C TYR A 848 1.23 32.85 21.59
N ARG A 849 1.58 33.20 22.84
CA ARG A 849 0.75 32.91 24.02
C ARG A 849 0.06 34.19 24.49
N GLU A 850 -1.22 34.09 24.81
CA GLU A 850 -2.00 35.26 25.24
C GLU A 850 -1.55 35.80 26.60
N ASP A 851 -0.92 34.96 27.44
CA ASP A 851 -0.36 35.34 28.74
C ASP A 851 0.97 36.11 28.64
N LYS A 852 1.42 36.44 27.41
CA LYS A 852 2.68 37.15 27.09
C LYS A 852 3.94 36.37 27.48
N VAL A 853 3.83 35.12 27.89
CA VAL A 853 4.99 34.26 28.14
C VAL A 853 5.55 33.81 26.78
N ALA A 854 6.86 33.96 26.57
CA ALA A 854 7.48 33.50 25.35
C ALA A 854 7.38 31.96 25.23
N ILE A 855 7.16 31.46 24.00
CA ILE A 855 7.25 30.03 23.73
C ILE A 855 8.69 29.52 23.96
N ILE A 856 8.85 28.22 24.18
CA ILE A 856 10.16 27.60 24.48
C ILE A 856 11.11 27.72 23.30
N GLY A 857 10.59 27.64 22.08
CA GLY A 857 11.36 27.71 20.85
C GLY A 857 10.76 26.82 19.78
N GLY A 858 11.58 26.35 18.85
CA GLY A 858 11.14 25.46 17.80
C GLY A 858 12.30 24.95 16.95
N PHE A 859 12.02 23.96 16.13
CA PHE A 859 13.01 23.43 15.19
C PHE A 859 12.36 23.03 13.87
N ALA A 860 13.18 23.03 12.81
CA ALA A 860 12.88 22.35 11.56
C ALA A 860 13.76 21.10 11.41
N TRP A 861 13.22 20.06 10.77
CA TRP A 861 13.88 18.77 10.57
C TRP A 861 13.44 18.09 9.25
N GLY A 862 14.19 17.08 8.80
CA GLY A 862 13.90 16.37 7.54
C GLY A 862 12.90 15.24 7.69
N ASN A 863 11.93 15.18 6.77
CA ASN A 863 10.88 14.15 6.77
C ASN A 863 11.40 12.75 6.43
N ASN A 864 12.46 12.62 5.62
CA ASN A 864 13.00 11.32 5.22
C ASN A 864 13.41 10.42 6.41
N GLU A 865 14.10 10.98 7.41
CA GLU A 865 14.52 10.22 8.59
C GLU A 865 13.43 10.14 9.66
N GLN A 866 12.61 11.19 9.81
CA GLN A 866 11.70 11.34 10.94
C GLN A 866 10.28 10.87 10.64
N VAL A 867 9.86 10.79 9.37
CA VAL A 867 8.49 10.50 8.91
C VAL A 867 8.42 9.23 8.06
N TYR A 868 9.13 9.17 6.92
CA TYR A 868 8.84 8.17 5.88
C TYR A 868 9.28 6.73 6.23
N GLY A 869 10.33 6.55 7.03
CA GLY A 869 10.80 5.21 7.44
C GLY A 869 9.86 4.48 8.41
N GLN A 870 8.81 5.12 8.92
CA GLN A 870 7.82 4.53 9.83
C GLN A 870 6.37 4.81 9.42
N GLY A 871 6.10 5.68 8.44
CA GLY A 871 4.73 6.08 8.10
C GLY A 871 4.15 7.15 9.05
N GLY A 872 5.01 7.95 9.68
CA GLY A 872 4.66 8.98 10.66
C GLY A 872 5.85 9.37 11.54
N TYR A 873 5.67 10.33 12.46
CA TYR A 873 6.76 10.78 13.32
C TYR A 873 7.31 9.67 14.22
N ARG A 874 8.63 9.47 14.17
CA ARG A 874 9.33 8.55 15.08
C ARG A 874 9.27 9.05 16.53
N VAL A 875 8.48 8.37 17.37
CA VAL A 875 8.13 8.81 18.73
C VAL A 875 9.34 9.05 19.63
N ASP A 876 10.31 8.14 19.63
CA ASP A 876 11.52 8.24 20.48
C ASP A 876 12.36 9.47 20.12
N SER A 877 12.57 9.70 18.82
CA SER A 877 13.32 10.85 18.32
C SER A 877 12.56 12.15 18.55
N THR A 878 11.27 12.16 18.23
CA THR A 878 10.38 13.31 18.43
C THR A 878 10.39 13.78 19.88
N TRP A 879 10.14 12.86 20.82
CA TRP A 879 10.17 13.16 22.24
C TRP A 879 11.54 13.69 22.67
N LYS A 880 12.63 13.04 22.24
CA LYS A 880 13.99 13.49 22.53
C LYS A 880 14.24 14.93 22.08
N TYR A 881 13.83 15.30 20.87
CA TYR A 881 14.05 16.65 20.34
C TYR A 881 13.13 17.70 20.96
N LEU A 882 11.87 17.35 21.23
CA LEU A 882 10.98 18.17 22.03
C LEU A 882 11.65 18.51 23.36
N GLU A 883 12.16 17.53 24.11
CA GLU A 883 12.77 17.73 25.43
C GLU A 883 14.11 18.47 25.40
N LEU A 884 14.97 18.22 24.40
CA LEU A 884 16.28 18.88 24.30
C LEU A 884 16.22 20.34 23.83
N THR A 885 15.15 20.75 23.18
CA THR A 885 15.05 22.09 22.58
C THR A 885 14.77 23.16 23.63
N THR A 886 15.61 24.21 23.68
CA THR A 886 15.49 25.35 24.61
C THR A 886 15.50 26.71 23.92
N GLY A 887 15.38 26.71 22.58
CA GLY A 887 15.37 27.89 21.74
C GLY A 887 15.03 27.54 20.28
N TYR A 888 15.34 28.43 19.34
CA TYR A 888 15.14 28.20 17.92
C TYR A 888 16.35 27.50 17.30
N GLY A 889 16.12 26.45 16.53
CA GLY A 889 17.18 25.69 15.90
C GLY A 889 16.76 25.03 14.59
N SER A 890 17.71 24.36 13.95
CA SER A 890 17.46 23.48 12.81
C SER A 890 18.29 22.23 13.03
N LEU A 891 17.63 21.07 12.96
CA LEU A 891 18.19 19.78 13.31
C LEU A 891 18.34 18.95 12.02
N TRP A 892 19.58 18.80 11.54
CA TRP A 892 19.91 18.20 10.26
C TRP A 892 20.49 16.78 10.42
N ASN A 893 19.95 15.83 9.65
CA ASN A 893 20.79 14.82 8.99
C ASN A 893 20.10 14.31 7.70
N ASP A 894 20.82 14.48 6.59
CA ASP A 894 20.67 13.91 5.23
C ASP A 894 19.72 14.49 4.14
N SER A 895 18.62 15.22 4.39
CA SER A 895 17.92 15.92 3.29
C SER A 895 17.41 17.32 3.64
N VAL A 896 17.81 18.30 2.82
CA VAL A 896 17.24 19.66 2.73
C VAL A 896 15.99 19.68 1.87
N GLU A 897 15.66 18.57 1.21
CA GLU A 897 14.58 18.50 0.23
C GLU A 897 13.22 18.71 0.90
N ASP A 898 12.88 17.95 1.95
CA ASP A 898 11.53 17.92 2.53
C ASP A 898 11.58 18.10 4.06
N LEU A 899 10.94 19.18 4.56
CA LEU A 899 11.09 19.66 5.94
C LEU A 899 9.77 19.97 6.65
N SER A 900 9.64 19.41 7.85
CA SER A 900 8.63 19.78 8.84
C SER A 900 9.15 20.83 9.84
N THR A 901 8.25 21.65 10.37
CA THR A 901 8.51 22.61 11.47
C THR A 901 7.76 22.21 12.74
N VAL A 902 8.40 22.36 13.90
CA VAL A 902 7.80 22.08 15.22
C VAL A 902 8.03 23.27 16.14
N MET A 903 6.94 23.83 16.66
CA MET A 903 6.93 24.99 17.56
C MET A 903 6.52 24.55 18.96
N ILE A 904 7.39 24.74 19.97
CA ILE A 904 7.18 24.25 21.34
C ILE A 904 6.61 25.37 22.20
N VAL A 905 5.33 25.26 22.55
CA VAL A 905 4.55 26.28 23.26
C VAL A 905 4.87 26.28 24.76
N ALA A 906 4.93 25.09 25.36
CA ALA A 906 5.16 24.91 26.78
C ALA A 906 5.81 23.55 27.08
N LYS A 907 6.52 23.48 28.21
CA LYS A 907 7.07 22.27 28.82
C LYS A 907 6.69 22.23 30.29
N ASP A 908 6.69 21.03 30.85
CA ASP A 908 6.34 20.80 32.25
C ASP A 908 5.00 21.45 32.65
N TYR A 909 4.05 21.52 31.72
CA TYR A 909 2.78 22.20 31.94
C TYR A 909 1.81 21.29 32.68
N ASP A 910 1.23 21.82 33.77
CA ASP A 910 0.24 21.11 34.57
C ASP A 910 -1.17 21.62 34.28
N VAL A 911 -2.04 20.70 33.85
CA VAL A 911 -3.47 20.97 33.69
C VAL A 911 -4.15 20.78 35.04
N THR A 912 -4.74 21.86 35.53
CA THR A 912 -5.49 21.95 36.79
C THR A 912 -6.88 22.53 36.52
N PRO A 913 -7.84 22.42 37.46
CA PRO A 913 -9.18 22.98 37.27
C PRO A 913 -9.20 24.48 36.90
N THR A 914 -8.18 25.24 37.33
CA THR A 914 -8.05 26.68 37.10
C THR A 914 -7.05 27.06 36.01
N SER A 915 -6.23 26.12 35.51
CA SER A 915 -5.25 26.45 34.47
C SER A 915 -5.94 26.62 33.13
N ARG A 916 -5.50 27.61 32.36
CA ARG A 916 -5.87 27.83 30.96
C ARG A 916 -4.60 28.18 30.21
N LEU A 917 -4.21 27.34 29.24
CA LEU A 917 -3.15 27.69 28.30
C LEU A 917 -3.82 28.10 27.00
N VAL A 918 -3.65 29.38 26.65
CA VAL A 918 -4.21 29.95 25.42
C VAL A 918 -3.06 30.36 24.52
N PHE A 919 -3.07 29.86 23.29
CA PHE A 919 -2.06 30.18 22.29
C PHE A 919 -2.62 30.24 20.88
N ASP A 920 -2.00 31.06 20.05
CA ASP A 920 -2.36 31.26 18.65
C ASP A 920 -1.22 30.78 17.75
N VAL A 921 -1.55 29.93 16.78
CA VAL A 921 -0.65 29.46 15.72
C VAL A 921 -0.97 30.23 14.44
N VAL A 922 0.03 30.91 13.91
CA VAL A 922 -0.02 31.59 12.62
C VAL A 922 0.59 30.68 11.57
N LEU A 923 -0.18 30.38 10.52
CA LEU A 923 0.26 29.69 9.31
C LEU A 923 0.23 30.70 8.16
N ALA A 924 1.39 31.19 7.75
CA ALA A 924 1.51 32.19 6.69
C ALA A 924 2.25 31.61 5.49
N ALA A 925 1.76 31.88 4.27
CA ALA A 925 2.40 31.44 3.04
C ALA A 925 2.42 32.57 2.01
N LYS A 926 3.45 32.62 1.17
CA LYS A 926 3.58 33.59 0.08
C LYS A 926 4.18 32.92 -1.16
N ARG A 927 3.52 33.08 -2.30
CA ARG A 927 4.09 32.68 -3.60
C ARG A 927 5.24 33.61 -3.98
N ALA A 928 6.31 33.07 -4.57
CA ALA A 928 7.47 33.86 -4.96
C ALA A 928 7.10 34.99 -5.95
N GLN A 929 6.22 34.71 -6.91
CA GLN A 929 5.76 35.67 -7.92
C GLN A 929 4.93 36.83 -7.36
N ASP A 930 4.23 36.63 -6.24
CA ASP A 930 3.40 37.64 -5.58
C ASP A 930 4.14 38.31 -4.40
N ASN A 931 5.41 37.97 -4.22
CA ASN A 931 6.23 38.41 -3.11
C ASN A 931 7.60 38.92 -3.58
N PRO A 932 7.64 40.05 -4.32
CA PRO A 932 8.88 40.62 -4.85
C PRO A 932 9.86 41.07 -3.76
N ALA A 933 9.41 41.12 -2.49
CA ALA A 933 10.21 41.43 -1.32
C ALA A 933 10.74 40.17 -0.58
N GLU A 934 10.56 38.99 -1.16
CA GLU A 934 10.99 37.69 -0.60
C GLU A 934 10.57 37.54 0.88
N LEU A 935 11.51 37.22 1.78
CA LEU A 935 11.23 37.04 3.20
C LEU A 935 10.53 38.25 3.83
N ALA A 936 10.78 39.48 3.36
CA ALA A 936 10.13 40.67 3.94
C ALA A 936 8.61 40.68 3.74
N GLY A 937 8.08 40.14 2.64
CA GLY A 937 6.63 40.04 2.45
C GLY A 937 6.00 38.89 3.24
N LEU A 938 6.76 37.84 3.56
CA LEU A 938 6.33 36.80 4.49
C LEU A 938 6.33 37.32 5.94
N ASN A 939 7.38 38.04 6.34
CA ASN A 939 7.45 38.72 7.65
C ASN A 939 6.26 39.67 7.83
N LEU A 940 5.94 40.47 6.80
CA LEU A 940 4.77 41.35 6.81
C LEU A 940 3.45 40.58 6.96
N ALA A 941 3.33 39.39 6.36
CA ALA A 941 2.13 38.55 6.53
C ALA A 941 1.98 38.08 7.98
N VAL A 942 3.07 37.66 8.62
CA VAL A 942 3.09 37.27 10.04
C VAL A 942 2.82 38.46 10.95
N ASP A 943 3.39 39.63 10.67
CA ASP A 943 3.14 40.85 11.44
C ASP A 943 1.66 41.29 11.35
N LYS A 944 1.06 41.17 10.15
CA LYS A 944 -0.38 41.38 9.96
C LYS A 944 -1.23 40.34 10.70
N ALA A 945 -0.80 39.08 10.75
CA ALA A 945 -1.50 38.04 11.52
C ALA A 945 -1.45 38.33 13.02
N LYS A 946 -0.30 38.76 13.55
CA LYS A 946 -0.16 39.22 14.94
C LYS A 946 -1.09 40.38 15.25
N LYS A 947 -1.17 41.37 14.35
CA LYS A 947 -2.14 42.48 14.50
C LYS A 947 -3.58 41.97 14.49
N PHE A 948 -3.91 41.05 13.57
CA PHE A 948 -5.25 40.46 13.48
C PHE A 948 -5.64 39.74 14.77
N ILE A 949 -4.72 38.99 15.39
CA ILE A 949 -4.93 38.37 16.71
C ILE A 949 -5.37 39.43 17.72
N CYS A 950 -4.67 40.56 17.78
CA CYS A 950 -4.97 41.61 18.74
C CYS A 950 -6.22 42.44 18.46
N ASP A 951 -6.60 42.58 17.19
CA ASP A 951 -7.81 43.30 16.82
C ASP A 951 -9.08 42.45 16.96
N HIS A 952 -8.97 41.11 16.90
CA HIS A 952 -10.13 40.24 16.68
C HIS A 952 -10.24 38.99 17.56
N ILE A 953 -9.12 38.45 18.05
CA ILE A 953 -9.09 37.16 18.76
C ILE A 953 -8.79 37.42 20.25
N ALA A 954 -7.56 37.84 20.54
CA ALA A 954 -7.04 38.03 21.89
C ALA A 954 -7.23 39.47 22.39
N VAL A 955 -8.37 40.10 22.07
CA VAL A 955 -8.62 41.53 22.36
C VAL A 955 -8.54 41.79 23.87
N GLY A 956 -7.60 42.64 24.29
CA GLY A 956 -7.40 42.96 25.71
C GLY A 956 -6.64 41.91 26.52
N SER A 957 -6.13 40.84 25.89
CA SER A 957 -5.19 39.92 26.52
C SER A 957 -3.87 40.63 26.87
N PRO A 958 -3.05 40.10 27.80
CA PRO A 958 -1.69 40.60 28.06
C PRO A 958 -0.80 40.65 26.82
N PHE A 959 -0.99 39.73 25.86
CA PHE A 959 -0.30 39.77 24.57
C PHE A 959 -0.66 41.02 23.73
N CYS A 960 -1.91 41.48 23.85
CA CYS A 960 -2.47 42.56 23.03
C CYS A 960 -2.69 43.89 23.76
N SER A 961 -2.48 43.95 25.07
CA SER A 961 -2.44 45.20 25.82
C SER A 961 -1.25 46.04 25.32
N GLY A 962 -1.56 47.06 24.51
CA GLY A 962 -0.61 47.89 23.80
C GLY A 962 0.35 48.70 24.67
N CYS A 963 1.42 49.17 24.01
CA CYS A 963 2.57 49.93 24.50
C CYS A 963 2.28 50.90 25.65
N GLU A 964 2.90 50.68 26.80
CA GLU A 964 3.04 51.72 27.83
C GLU A 964 4.05 52.82 27.43
N GLU A 965 4.73 52.69 26.28
CA GLU A 965 5.88 53.52 25.86
C GLU A 965 5.82 53.92 24.37
N CYS A 966 4.69 54.44 23.88
CA CYS A 966 4.68 55.11 22.59
C CYS A 966 5.63 56.31 22.60
N GLY A 967 6.43 56.48 21.56
CA GLY A 967 7.45 57.54 21.48
C GLY A 967 8.86 57.16 21.97
N ASP A 968 9.05 55.99 22.58
CA ASP A 968 10.38 55.40 22.83
C ASP A 968 10.87 54.71 21.55
N ALA A 969 11.24 55.53 20.56
CA ALA A 969 11.61 55.06 19.24
C ALA A 969 12.89 54.22 19.25
N ASN A 970 13.81 54.47 20.20
CA ASN A 970 15.08 53.79 20.28
C ASN A 970 15.05 52.50 21.14
N GLY A 971 13.99 52.30 21.94
CA GLY A 971 13.75 51.11 22.75
C GLY A 971 14.51 51.07 24.09
N ASP A 972 14.95 52.21 24.62
CA ASP A 972 15.75 52.29 25.85
C ASP A 972 14.92 52.43 27.14
N GLY A 973 13.59 52.50 27.01
CA GLY A 973 12.64 52.60 28.12
C GLY A 973 12.41 54.04 28.62
N GLY A 974 12.92 55.05 27.90
CA GLY A 974 12.61 56.47 28.10
C GLY A 974 11.93 57.08 26.86
N ILE A 975 11.22 58.21 27.05
CA ILE A 975 10.81 59.07 25.93
C ILE A 975 11.58 60.37 26.07
N ASP A 976 12.69 60.49 25.34
CA ASP A 976 13.56 61.64 25.39
C ASP A 976 14.07 62.10 24.00
N ILE A 977 15.00 63.04 24.00
CA ILE A 977 15.47 63.66 22.76
C ILE A 977 16.20 62.67 21.84
N SER A 978 16.74 61.59 22.41
CA SER A 978 17.41 60.55 21.64
C SER A 978 16.43 59.76 20.76
N ASP A 979 15.15 59.65 21.13
CA ASP A 979 14.10 59.04 20.32
C ASP A 979 13.77 59.88 19.08
N ALA A 980 13.62 61.19 19.25
CA ALA A 980 13.41 62.09 18.13
C ALA A 980 14.62 62.09 17.16
N VAL A 981 15.85 62.00 17.70
CA VAL A 981 17.07 61.85 16.88
C VAL A 981 17.10 60.50 16.18
N PHE A 982 16.65 59.44 16.84
CA PHE A 982 16.55 58.10 16.28
C PHE A 982 15.56 58.06 15.10
N LEU A 983 14.37 58.67 15.25
CA LEU A 983 13.39 58.82 14.17
C LEU A 983 13.95 59.62 12.99
N ILE A 984 14.60 60.75 13.23
CA ILE A 984 15.23 61.55 12.16
C ILE A 984 16.29 60.72 11.41
N SER A 985 17.07 59.90 12.11
CA SER A 985 18.05 59.01 11.51
C SER A 985 17.39 57.91 10.65
N TYR A 986 16.33 57.30 11.16
CA TYR A 986 15.51 56.33 10.42
C TYR A 986 14.93 56.94 9.14
N ILE A 987 14.33 58.14 9.22
CA ILE A 987 13.64 58.82 8.12
C ILE A 987 14.61 59.29 7.02
N PHE A 988 15.75 59.91 7.39
CA PHE A 988 16.61 60.60 6.43
C PHE A 988 17.95 59.92 6.13
N SER A 989 18.40 59.01 6.99
CA SER A 989 19.75 58.46 6.95
C SER A 989 19.81 56.93 6.92
N GLY A 990 18.66 56.26 6.84
CA GLY A 990 18.60 54.79 6.83
C GLY A 990 19.00 54.15 8.16
N GLY A 991 18.72 54.81 9.28
CA GLY A 991 18.89 54.26 10.63
C GLY A 991 18.02 53.01 10.88
N GLY A 992 18.24 52.34 12.01
CA GLY A 992 17.41 51.19 12.41
C GLY A 992 15.93 51.58 12.56
N ALA A 993 15.02 50.64 12.27
CA ALA A 993 13.59 50.87 12.46
C ALA A 993 13.25 51.12 13.93
N PRO A 994 12.23 51.94 14.25
CA PRO A 994 11.78 52.16 15.62
C PRO A 994 11.40 50.85 16.31
N GLY A 995 11.55 50.79 17.63
CA GLY A 995 11.25 49.58 18.42
C GLY A 995 9.87 48.98 18.10
N ASP A 996 9.81 47.65 17.93
CA ASP A 996 8.59 46.95 17.52
C ASP A 996 7.48 47.07 18.56
N CYS A 997 6.24 47.20 18.08
CA CYS A 997 5.03 47.12 18.90
C CYS A 997 3.89 46.42 18.15
N ASN A 998 2.70 46.34 18.74
CA ASN A 998 1.53 45.74 18.11
C ASN A 998 0.88 46.62 17.00
N TYR A 999 1.52 47.75 16.64
CA TYR A 999 1.13 48.62 15.55
C TYR A 999 2.08 48.48 14.35
N PRO A 1000 1.59 48.63 13.11
CA PRO A 1000 2.39 48.43 11.88
C PRO A 1000 3.67 49.25 11.80
N ASN A 1001 3.71 50.37 12.53
CA ASN A 1001 4.77 51.39 12.48
C ASN A 1001 5.67 51.41 13.73
N GLY A 1002 5.55 50.42 14.61
CA GLY A 1002 6.37 50.36 15.83
C GLY A 1002 6.06 51.50 16.80
N LYS A 1003 6.96 51.73 17.77
CA LYS A 1003 6.89 52.84 18.74
C LYS A 1003 7.12 54.22 18.10
N GLY A 1004 7.35 54.30 16.79
CA GLY A 1004 7.80 55.49 16.06
C GLY A 1004 6.71 56.40 15.50
N ASP A 1005 5.47 55.91 15.39
CA ASP A 1005 4.29 56.74 15.13
C ASP A 1005 3.89 57.41 16.45
N ALA A 1006 4.54 58.51 16.77
CA ALA A 1006 4.39 59.20 18.05
C ALA A 1006 3.12 60.07 18.10
N ASN A 1007 2.61 60.46 16.93
CA ASN A 1007 1.46 61.34 16.79
C ASN A 1007 0.13 60.60 16.50
N GLY A 1008 0.19 59.29 16.21
CA GLY A 1008 -0.94 58.41 15.97
C GLY A 1008 -1.61 58.62 14.60
N ASP A 1009 -0.88 59.03 13.57
CA ASP A 1009 -1.47 59.27 12.24
C ASP A 1009 -1.35 58.08 11.27
N GLY A 1010 -0.70 57.00 11.72
CA GLY A 1010 -0.52 55.78 10.94
C GLY A 1010 0.69 55.83 10.00
N GLY A 1011 1.62 56.77 10.20
CA GLY A 1011 2.94 56.79 9.55
C GLY A 1011 4.09 56.98 10.56
N VAL A 1012 5.33 56.73 10.12
CA VAL A 1012 6.53 57.24 10.81
C VAL A 1012 7.19 58.27 9.91
N ASP A 1013 6.99 59.54 10.21
CA ASP A 1013 7.55 60.65 9.46
C ASP A 1013 8.07 61.79 10.34
N ILE A 1014 8.44 62.90 9.71
CA ILE A 1014 9.05 64.03 10.43
C ILE A 1014 8.10 64.64 11.47
N SER A 1015 6.79 64.50 11.28
CA SER A 1015 5.79 65.01 12.20
C SER A 1015 5.82 64.27 13.54
N ASP A 1016 6.21 62.99 13.57
CA ASP A 1016 6.41 62.21 14.81
C ASP A 1016 7.60 62.72 15.62
N ALA A 1017 8.73 62.98 14.95
CA ALA A 1017 9.89 63.57 15.60
C ALA A 1017 9.58 64.98 16.15
N VAL A 1018 8.81 65.77 15.41
CA VAL A 1018 8.35 67.10 15.87
C VAL A 1018 7.38 66.96 17.05
N PHE A 1019 6.49 65.96 17.03
CA PHE A 1019 5.56 65.67 18.10
C PHE A 1019 6.29 65.29 19.41
N LEU A 1020 7.31 64.43 19.32
CA LEU A 1020 8.17 64.07 20.46
C LEU A 1020 8.90 65.28 21.02
N ILE A 1021 9.50 66.13 20.18
CA ILE A 1021 10.19 67.35 20.63
C ILE A 1021 9.22 68.30 21.36
N ALA A 1022 7.98 68.42 20.87
CA ALA A 1022 6.95 69.24 21.50
C ALA A 1022 6.50 68.65 22.85
N TYR A 1023 6.33 67.33 22.95
CA TYR A 1023 6.05 66.62 24.19
C TYR A 1023 7.18 66.84 25.22
N ILE A 1024 8.43 66.65 24.83
CA ILE A 1024 9.62 66.71 25.70
C ILE A 1024 9.86 68.13 26.24
N PHE A 1025 9.79 69.17 25.40
CA PHE A 1025 10.24 70.52 25.78
C PHE A 1025 9.11 71.52 26.05
N SER A 1026 7.92 71.29 25.51
CA SER A 1026 6.84 72.30 25.49
C SER A 1026 5.54 71.84 26.16
N GLY A 1027 5.52 70.63 26.73
CA GLY A 1027 4.32 70.07 27.37
C GLY A 1027 3.21 69.72 26.38
N GLY A 1028 3.58 69.25 25.18
CA GLY A 1028 2.65 68.71 24.19
C GLY A 1028 1.86 67.50 24.67
N GLY A 1029 0.95 66.99 23.83
CA GLY A 1029 0.18 65.77 24.14
C GLY A 1029 1.09 64.55 24.35
N THR A 1030 0.66 63.60 25.18
CA THR A 1030 1.39 62.34 25.38
C THR A 1030 1.45 61.54 24.07
N PRO A 1031 2.60 60.94 23.70
CA PRO A 1031 2.70 60.15 22.48
C PRO A 1031 1.78 58.94 22.48
N HIS A 1032 1.27 58.58 21.31
CA HIS A 1032 0.37 57.46 21.09
C HIS A 1032 0.55 56.94 19.66
N CYS A 1033 0.48 55.62 19.47
CA CYS A 1033 0.75 54.95 18.19
C CYS A 1033 -0.52 54.26 17.68
N LEU A 1034 -0.67 54.14 16.34
CA LEU A 1034 -1.86 53.60 15.68
C LEU A 1034 -1.61 52.51 14.62
#